data_AF-A0A665T3I0-F1
#
_entry.id   AF-A0A665T3I0-F1
#
_cell.length_a   1.000
_cell.length_b   1.000
_cell.length_c   1.000
_cell.angle_alpha   90.00
_cell.angle_beta   90.00
_cell.angle_gamma   90.00
#
_symmetry.space_group_name_H-M   'P 1'
#
loop_
_entity.id
_entity.type
_entity.pdbx_description
1 polymer ?
#
loop_
_entity_poly.entity_id
_entity_poly.type
_entity_poly.pdbx_seq_one_letter_code
_entity_poly.pdbx_strand_id
1 'polypeptide(L)'
;EGISKAGNPTLLNQIYTELYITEGGTGEVNEEHELRQIETASRKQDRAETSIRQEDIFKPPPGRDQAIRTVMTKGVAGIGKTVLTHKFTLDWAEDKANQDIEFTFPFTFRELNVLKEKKLSLVELVHLFFPETKEAGMCSFDQFQVVFIFDGLDECRLPLDFHNTEVLTDPTESTSVDVLLTNLIRGKLLPSAHLWITTRPAAANQIPPQCVDMVTEVRGFSEPQKEEYFRKRFRHEEQASRIISHIKTSRSLHIMCHIPVFCWITATVLEEVLKTREGGELPKTLTEMYIHFLVVQSKVKKVKYNGGSESDPHWSPETRKMIESLGKVAFEQLQKGNLIFYESDLTECGIDIRAASVYSGVFTQIFKEETGLYQDKVFCFVHLSVQEFLAALHVHLTFINSGVNLMSEEKSSVDKALQSPHGHLDLFLRFLLGLSLQTNQTLLRGLVTQTGSSSKTNQKTVQYIKKKISENLSPEKSMNLFHCLNELNDGSLVEEIQQSLRSGRLSTDKLSPAQWSALVFILLSSEKDLDVFDLKKYSASEEALLRLLPVVKASNKALLSGCNLSDRSCEALSSVLSSQSSSLRDLDLSNNKLQDSGVKLLSAGLKSPHCELEALSLSGCLVSEEGCSSLASALSSNPSHLRELDLSYNHPGDSGVKLLSAGLEDPDWRLDTLRVDHGGPQTLRPGPRKYVCELELDTNTIHRNLKLSDNKMKVTHVAEYQSYPDHPDRFDNCPQLLCRNGLTGRCYWEVKWSGVVYISVSYRGIRRKGCSDDCLFEYNNHSWTLMCSKGGYSVCHNNRKTSLSSSSVSNRVAVYVDCPAGSLSFYRVSSDSLIHLHTFNTTFTEPLYPGFFVGSPRTLACEL
;
A
#
# COMPACT_ATOMS: atom_id res chain seq x y z
N GLU A 1 9.24 -28.46 -1.15
CA GLU A 1 10.18 -27.35 -0.88
C GLU A 1 11.60 -27.88 -0.69
N GLY A 2 12.43 -27.89 -1.74
CA GLY A 2 13.81 -28.43 -1.68
C GLY A 2 13.90 -29.95 -1.61
N ILE A 3 15.08 -30.50 -1.94
CA ILE A 3 15.30 -31.95 -2.06
C ILE A 3 15.07 -32.65 -0.72
N SER A 4 14.29 -33.74 -0.80
CA SER A 4 13.91 -34.65 0.28
C SER A 4 15.03 -34.90 1.29
N LYS A 5 14.76 -34.64 2.58
CA LYS A 5 15.41 -35.45 3.62
C LYS A 5 14.92 -36.88 3.39
N ALA A 6 15.84 -37.85 3.34
CA ALA A 6 15.45 -39.26 3.35
C ALA A 6 14.49 -39.49 4.52
N GLY A 7 13.21 -39.77 4.23
CA GLY A 7 12.25 -40.21 5.24
C GLY A 7 10.85 -39.62 5.25
N ASN A 8 10.50 -38.53 4.54
CA ASN A 8 9.09 -38.12 4.28
C ASN A 8 9.01 -36.84 3.39
N PRO A 9 8.58 -36.92 2.11
CA PRO A 9 8.26 -35.73 1.33
C PRO A 9 6.96 -35.10 1.86
N THR A 10 6.98 -33.81 2.19
CA THR A 10 5.74 -33.08 2.52
C THR A 10 4.94 -32.89 1.24
N LEU A 11 3.70 -33.42 1.22
CA LEU A 11 2.80 -33.30 0.07
C LEU A 11 2.49 -31.82 -0.18
N LEU A 12 2.48 -31.39 -1.45
CA LEU A 12 2.17 -30.01 -1.83
C LEU A 12 0.82 -29.57 -1.24
N ASN A 13 -0.18 -30.46 -1.25
CA ASN A 13 -1.51 -30.23 -0.66
C ASN A 13 -1.50 -29.90 0.84
N GLN A 14 -0.47 -30.29 1.60
CA GLN A 14 -0.38 -30.01 3.03
C GLN A 14 0.24 -28.64 3.33
N ILE A 15 1.01 -28.08 2.39
CA ILE A 15 1.75 -26.82 2.55
C ILE A 15 1.22 -25.69 1.66
N TYR A 16 0.45 -26.04 0.63
CA TYR A 16 -0.11 -25.07 -0.28
C TYR A 16 -1.04 -24.11 0.47
N THR A 17 -0.77 -22.83 0.31
CA THR A 17 -1.62 -21.73 0.74
C THR A 17 -2.09 -21.05 -0.54
N GLU A 18 -3.40 -20.85 -0.67
CA GLU A 18 -4.00 -20.30 -1.88
C GLU A 18 -3.39 -18.94 -2.20
N LEU A 19 -3.08 -18.71 -3.47
CA LEU A 19 -2.49 -17.45 -3.93
C LEU A 19 -3.60 -16.51 -4.36
N TYR A 20 -3.49 -15.23 -4.01
CA TYR A 20 -4.43 -14.20 -4.48
C TYR A 20 -4.12 -13.81 -5.93
N ILE A 21 -5.07 -14.07 -6.83
CA ILE A 21 -4.96 -13.80 -8.28
C ILE A 21 -6.08 -12.84 -8.67
N THR A 22 -5.74 -11.84 -9.48
CA THR A 22 -6.68 -10.83 -9.99
C THR A 22 -6.54 -10.68 -11.51
N GLU A 23 -7.53 -10.08 -12.17
CA GLU A 23 -7.36 -9.64 -13.56
C GLU A 23 -6.27 -8.55 -13.63
N GLY A 24 -5.36 -8.68 -14.58
CA GLY A 24 -4.22 -7.78 -14.75
C GLY A 24 -4.56 -6.63 -15.71
N GLY A 25 -4.08 -5.42 -15.41
CA GLY A 25 -4.26 -4.25 -16.27
C GLY A 25 -3.60 -4.39 -17.65
N THR A 26 -4.16 -3.72 -18.65
CA THR A 26 -3.66 -3.74 -20.03
C THR A 26 -2.27 -3.08 -20.13
N GLY A 27 -1.24 -3.91 -20.35
CA GLY A 27 -0.19 -3.61 -21.33
C GLY A 27 1.02 -2.72 -20.98
N GLU A 28 1.14 -2.12 -19.79
CA GLU A 28 2.39 -1.38 -19.48
C GLU A 28 3.46 -2.27 -18.83
N VAL A 29 4.69 -2.18 -19.35
CA VAL A 29 5.88 -2.86 -18.81
C VAL A 29 6.27 -2.13 -17.52
N ASN A 30 6.03 -2.75 -16.37
CA ASN A 30 6.59 -2.24 -15.12
C ASN A 30 8.06 -2.63 -15.04
N GLU A 31 8.95 -1.69 -15.36
CA GLU A 31 10.40 -1.85 -15.30
C GLU A 31 10.97 -1.68 -13.88
N GLU A 32 10.16 -1.37 -12.86
CA GLU A 32 10.64 -1.22 -11.49
C GLU A 32 11.19 -2.53 -10.92
N HIS A 33 12.19 -2.43 -10.04
CA HIS A 33 12.74 -3.59 -9.34
C HIS A 33 11.69 -4.29 -8.48
N GLU A 34 11.81 -5.63 -8.35
CA GLU A 34 10.84 -6.50 -7.67
C GLU A 34 10.51 -6.02 -6.25
N LEU A 35 11.50 -5.50 -5.51
CA LEU A 35 11.26 -4.93 -4.18
C LEU A 35 10.22 -3.80 -4.16
N ARG A 36 10.28 -2.87 -5.11
CA ARG A 36 9.36 -1.72 -5.16
C ARG A 36 7.95 -2.17 -5.53
N GLN A 37 7.87 -3.19 -6.40
CA GLN A 37 6.62 -3.83 -6.75
C GLN A 37 5.98 -4.53 -5.54
N ILE A 38 6.76 -5.25 -4.71
CA ILE A 38 6.29 -5.88 -3.46
C ILE A 38 5.79 -4.83 -2.47
N GLU A 39 6.58 -3.78 -2.25
CA GLU A 39 6.23 -2.68 -1.33
C GLU A 39 4.95 -1.97 -1.77
N THR A 40 4.69 -1.90 -3.07
CA THR A 40 3.47 -1.33 -3.64
C THR A 40 2.28 -2.30 -3.58
N ALA A 41 2.48 -3.56 -3.97
CA ALA A 41 1.45 -4.60 -3.99
C ALA A 41 0.93 -4.93 -2.59
N SER A 42 1.81 -4.96 -1.59
CA SER A 42 1.43 -5.15 -0.18
C SER A 42 0.50 -4.05 0.35
N ARG A 43 0.48 -2.85 -0.26
CA ARG A 43 -0.43 -1.75 0.10
C ARG A 43 -1.77 -1.81 -0.64
N LYS A 44 -1.85 -2.53 -1.76
CA LYS A 44 -3.03 -2.60 -2.63
C LYS A 44 -4.01 -3.73 -2.25
N GLN A 45 -3.81 -4.42 -1.12
CA GLN A 45 -4.58 -5.62 -0.77
C GLN A 45 -6.09 -5.38 -0.52
N ASP A 46 -6.52 -4.14 -0.25
CA ASP A 46 -7.93 -3.79 -0.01
C ASP A 46 -8.69 -3.31 -1.26
N ARG A 47 -8.13 -3.50 -2.46
CA ARG A 47 -8.88 -3.23 -3.68
C ARG A 47 -10.03 -4.25 -3.79
N ALA A 48 -11.25 -3.77 -4.10
CA ALA A 48 -12.37 -4.61 -4.54
C ALA A 48 -12.10 -5.18 -5.95
N GLU A 49 -10.96 -5.84 -6.16
CA GLU A 49 -10.62 -6.55 -7.38
C GLU A 49 -11.30 -7.93 -7.33
N THR A 50 -11.90 -8.34 -8.45
CA THR A 50 -12.50 -9.67 -8.57
C THR A 50 -11.38 -10.71 -8.50
N SER A 51 -11.37 -11.50 -7.43
CA SER A 51 -10.42 -12.60 -7.29
C SER A 51 -10.77 -13.72 -8.25
N ILE A 52 -9.77 -14.22 -8.97
CA ILE A 52 -9.90 -15.35 -9.89
C ILE A 52 -9.33 -16.58 -9.18
N ARG A 53 -10.13 -17.64 -9.06
CA ARG A 53 -9.62 -18.92 -8.58
C ARG A 53 -8.83 -19.61 -9.68
N GLN A 54 -7.84 -20.41 -9.30
CA GLN A 54 -7.05 -21.19 -10.26
C GLN A 54 -7.90 -22.15 -11.12
N GLU A 55 -9.04 -22.62 -10.58
CA GLU A 55 -10.02 -23.50 -11.26
C GLU A 55 -10.91 -22.76 -12.27
N ASP A 56 -10.92 -21.43 -12.21
CA ASP A 56 -11.72 -20.57 -13.08
C ASP A 56 -10.85 -19.79 -14.07
N ILE A 57 -9.56 -20.14 -14.20
CA ILE A 57 -8.60 -19.33 -14.95
C ILE A 57 -8.87 -19.26 -16.46
N PHE A 58 -9.61 -20.20 -17.04
CA PHE A 58 -10.06 -20.15 -18.44
C PHE A 58 -11.53 -19.75 -18.57
N LYS A 59 -12.22 -19.46 -17.47
CA LYS A 59 -13.61 -19.02 -17.49
C LYS A 59 -13.68 -17.50 -17.64
N PRO A 60 -14.58 -16.98 -18.49
CA PRO A 60 -14.69 -15.54 -18.66
C PRO A 60 -15.18 -14.87 -17.37
N PRO A 61 -14.64 -13.69 -17.01
CA PRO A 61 -15.10 -12.95 -15.84
C PRO A 61 -16.55 -12.45 -16.03
N PRO A 62 -17.29 -12.20 -14.93
CA PRO A 62 -18.68 -11.77 -15.00
C PRO A 62 -18.85 -10.51 -15.88
N GLY A 63 -19.63 -10.61 -16.96
CA GLY A 63 -19.90 -9.50 -17.89
C GLY A 63 -19.07 -9.50 -19.19
N ARG A 64 -18.18 -10.49 -19.40
CA ARG A 64 -17.59 -10.78 -20.71
C ARG A 64 -18.12 -12.12 -21.23
N ASP A 65 -18.56 -12.15 -22.49
CA ASP A 65 -18.99 -13.38 -23.18
C ASP A 65 -17.91 -13.96 -24.10
N GLN A 66 -16.70 -13.39 -24.10
CA GLN A 66 -15.63 -13.80 -25.00
C GLN A 66 -14.88 -15.02 -24.44
N ALA A 67 -14.76 -16.08 -25.25
CA ALA A 67 -14.03 -17.29 -24.89
C ALA A 67 -12.53 -16.97 -24.68
N ILE A 68 -11.95 -17.49 -23.60
CA ILE A 68 -10.54 -17.27 -23.23
C ILE A 68 -9.72 -18.46 -23.71
N ARG A 69 -8.83 -18.25 -24.69
CA ARG A 69 -7.89 -19.28 -25.16
C ARG A 69 -6.54 -19.14 -24.48
N THR A 70 -5.97 -17.94 -24.50
CA THR A 70 -4.62 -17.66 -23.99
C THR A 70 -4.68 -16.81 -22.73
N VAL A 71 -4.18 -17.35 -21.63
CA VAL A 71 -4.00 -16.64 -20.35
C VAL A 71 -2.53 -16.34 -20.12
N MET A 72 -2.21 -15.08 -19.83
CA MET A 72 -0.88 -14.66 -19.39
C MET A 72 -0.92 -14.25 -17.92
N THR A 73 -0.24 -15.01 -17.07
CA THR A 73 -0.11 -14.72 -15.64
C THR A 73 1.21 -14.01 -15.33
N LYS A 74 1.11 -12.78 -14.85
CA LYS A 74 2.24 -11.94 -14.43
C LYS A 74 2.45 -12.02 -12.93
N GLY A 75 3.68 -11.80 -12.50
CA GLY A 75 4.00 -11.60 -11.09
C GLY A 75 5.51 -11.54 -10.85
N VAL A 76 5.92 -10.93 -9.74
CA VAL A 76 7.34 -10.82 -9.35
C VAL A 76 7.99 -12.21 -9.13
N ALA A 77 9.32 -12.29 -9.09
CA ALA A 77 9.98 -13.56 -8.80
C ALA A 77 9.59 -14.10 -7.41
N GLY A 78 9.58 -15.42 -7.27
CA GLY A 78 9.24 -16.08 -6.00
C GLY A 78 7.76 -15.99 -5.57
N ILE A 79 6.91 -15.25 -6.29
CA ILE A 79 5.49 -15.01 -5.92
C ILE A 79 4.61 -16.26 -5.98
N GLY A 80 5.11 -17.35 -6.58
CA GLY A 80 4.43 -18.64 -6.63
C GLY A 80 3.82 -19.00 -7.98
N LYS A 81 4.15 -18.32 -9.09
CA LYS A 81 3.67 -18.64 -10.45
C LYS A 81 3.85 -20.13 -10.82
N THR A 82 5.05 -20.68 -10.65
CA THR A 82 5.33 -22.11 -10.90
C THR A 82 4.59 -23.03 -9.92
N VAL A 83 4.41 -22.60 -8.67
CA VAL A 83 3.67 -23.40 -7.66
C VAL A 83 2.18 -23.42 -7.99
N LEU A 84 1.65 -22.33 -8.55
CA LEU A 84 0.28 -22.21 -9.03
C LEU A 84 0.00 -23.17 -10.19
N THR A 85 0.86 -23.19 -11.20
CA THR A 85 0.72 -24.11 -12.34
C THR A 85 0.86 -25.57 -11.89
N HIS A 86 1.79 -25.88 -11.00
CA HIS A 86 1.90 -27.22 -10.41
C HIS A 86 0.67 -27.62 -9.60
N LYS A 87 0.06 -26.68 -8.84
CA LYS A 87 -1.16 -26.97 -8.08
C LYS A 87 -2.33 -27.26 -9.01
N PHE A 88 -2.47 -26.50 -10.09
CA PHE A 88 -3.47 -26.75 -11.13
C PHE A 88 -3.30 -28.15 -11.74
N THR A 89 -2.08 -28.51 -12.17
CA THR A 89 -1.80 -29.83 -12.74
C THR A 89 -2.03 -30.95 -11.71
N LEU A 90 -1.69 -30.74 -10.44
CA LEU A 90 -1.93 -31.71 -9.38
C LEU A 90 -3.42 -31.94 -9.12
N ASP A 91 -4.22 -30.88 -9.05
CA ASP A 91 -5.67 -30.99 -8.84
C ASP A 91 -6.37 -31.64 -10.02
N TRP A 92 -5.90 -31.40 -11.24
CA TRP A 92 -6.33 -32.11 -12.43
C TRP A 92 -5.98 -33.61 -12.36
N ALA A 93 -4.72 -33.94 -12.02
CA ALA A 93 -4.26 -35.34 -11.94
C ALA A 93 -4.86 -36.15 -10.78
N GLU A 94 -5.34 -35.48 -9.72
CA GLU A 94 -6.02 -36.11 -8.56
C GLU A 94 -7.55 -36.11 -8.70
N ASP A 95 -8.09 -35.81 -9.88
CA ASP A 95 -9.54 -35.73 -10.18
C ASP A 95 -10.33 -34.75 -9.28
N LYS A 96 -9.70 -33.65 -8.85
CA LYS A 96 -10.31 -32.64 -7.96
C LYS A 96 -10.93 -31.47 -8.69
N ALA A 97 -10.34 -31.04 -9.81
CA ALA A 97 -10.77 -29.88 -10.58
C ALA A 97 -10.47 -30.03 -12.08
N ASN A 98 -11.07 -29.17 -12.90
CA ASN A 98 -10.84 -29.05 -14.36
C ASN A 98 -10.96 -30.37 -15.15
N GLN A 99 -12.00 -31.16 -14.84
CA GLN A 99 -12.26 -32.46 -15.48
C GLN A 99 -12.81 -32.34 -16.91
N ASP A 100 -13.06 -31.11 -17.36
CA ASP A 100 -13.31 -30.75 -18.76
C ASP A 100 -12.04 -30.80 -19.63
N ILE A 101 -10.85 -30.88 -19.01
CA ILE A 101 -9.55 -30.99 -19.70
C ILE A 101 -9.11 -32.45 -19.74
N GLU A 102 -8.83 -32.96 -20.94
CA GLU A 102 -8.38 -34.34 -21.13
C GLU A 102 -6.86 -34.49 -21.03
N PHE A 103 -6.09 -33.47 -21.45
CA PHE A 103 -4.64 -33.49 -21.35
C PHE A 103 -4.07 -32.15 -20.88
N THR A 104 -3.12 -32.21 -19.95
CA THR A 104 -2.32 -31.06 -19.53
C THR A 104 -0.84 -31.31 -19.79
N PHE A 105 -0.20 -30.44 -20.57
CA PHE A 105 1.22 -30.53 -20.91
C PHE A 105 2.00 -29.31 -20.34
N PRO A 106 2.61 -29.45 -19.16
CA PRO A 106 3.45 -28.41 -18.59
C PRO A 106 4.86 -28.41 -19.22
N PHE A 107 5.26 -27.27 -19.77
CA PHE A 107 6.60 -26.99 -20.29
C PHE A 107 7.20 -25.80 -19.56
N THR A 108 8.50 -25.82 -19.34
CA THR A 108 9.24 -24.60 -18.93
C THR A 108 9.97 -24.00 -20.13
N PHE A 109 10.03 -22.67 -20.23
CA PHE A 109 10.85 -22.03 -21.28
C PHE A 109 12.34 -22.38 -21.13
N ARG A 110 12.79 -22.70 -19.91
CA ARG A 110 14.14 -23.22 -19.66
C ARG A 110 14.43 -24.49 -20.45
N GLU A 111 13.52 -25.46 -20.38
CA GLU A 111 13.65 -26.72 -21.12
C GLU A 111 13.55 -26.51 -22.63
N LEU A 112 12.63 -25.64 -23.07
CA LEU A 112 12.42 -25.34 -24.49
C LEU A 112 13.62 -24.63 -25.13
N ASN A 113 14.32 -23.77 -24.38
CA ASN A 113 15.53 -23.10 -24.86
C ASN A 113 16.63 -24.07 -25.31
N VAL A 114 16.71 -25.26 -24.71
CA VAL A 114 17.69 -26.30 -25.07
C VAL A 114 17.41 -26.89 -26.46
N LEU A 115 16.18 -26.75 -26.95
CA LEU A 115 15.76 -27.28 -28.26
C LEU A 115 15.85 -26.23 -29.38
N LYS A 116 16.46 -25.07 -29.13
CA LYS A 116 16.54 -23.94 -30.07
C LYS A 116 17.07 -24.31 -31.45
N GLU A 117 18.04 -25.22 -31.53
CA GLU A 117 18.66 -25.64 -32.80
C GLU A 117 18.00 -26.88 -33.44
N LYS A 118 16.96 -27.43 -32.80
CA LYS A 118 16.28 -28.65 -33.27
C LYS A 118 15.04 -28.31 -34.07
N LYS A 119 14.77 -29.19 -35.04
CA LYS A 119 13.49 -29.21 -35.77
C LYS A 119 12.65 -30.37 -35.26
N LEU A 120 11.46 -30.06 -34.79
CA LEU A 120 10.49 -30.99 -34.23
C LEU A 120 9.11 -30.59 -34.72
N SER A 121 8.21 -31.56 -34.85
CA SER A 121 6.78 -31.30 -34.92
C SER A 121 6.20 -31.10 -33.51
N LEU A 122 4.97 -30.59 -33.40
CA LEU A 122 4.33 -30.44 -32.09
C LEU A 122 4.09 -31.79 -31.42
N VAL A 123 3.74 -32.83 -32.19
CA VAL A 123 3.58 -34.19 -31.68
C VAL A 123 4.90 -34.75 -31.17
N GLU A 124 6.00 -34.57 -31.93
CA GLU A 124 7.33 -35.00 -31.48
C GLU A 124 7.80 -34.25 -30.24
N LEU A 125 7.48 -32.96 -30.12
CA LEU A 125 7.77 -32.17 -28.93
C LEU A 125 7.06 -32.73 -27.69
N VAL A 126 5.77 -33.07 -27.79
CA VAL A 126 5.02 -33.68 -26.68
C VAL A 126 5.60 -35.07 -26.35
N HIS A 127 5.85 -35.92 -27.35
CA HIS A 127 6.43 -37.26 -27.15
C HIS A 127 7.81 -37.23 -26.50
N LEU A 128 8.58 -36.16 -26.72
CA LEU A 128 9.92 -35.99 -26.17
C LEU A 128 9.89 -35.76 -24.64
N PHE A 129 8.93 -34.97 -24.16
CA PHE A 129 8.79 -34.64 -22.73
C PHE A 129 7.86 -35.59 -21.98
N PHE A 130 6.90 -36.20 -22.67
CA PHE A 130 5.87 -37.08 -22.13
C PHE A 130 5.85 -38.40 -22.91
N PRO A 131 6.86 -39.28 -22.74
CA PRO A 131 7.00 -40.50 -23.52
C PRO A 131 5.78 -41.44 -23.40
N GLU A 132 5.02 -41.34 -22.31
CA GLU A 132 3.78 -42.08 -22.08
C GLU A 132 2.73 -41.82 -23.18
N THR A 133 2.71 -40.62 -23.75
CA THR A 133 1.81 -40.27 -24.86
C THR A 133 2.16 -41.01 -26.16
N LYS A 134 3.46 -41.26 -26.37
CA LYS A 134 3.96 -42.06 -27.49
C LYS A 134 3.66 -43.55 -27.28
N GLU A 135 3.82 -44.04 -26.05
CA GLU A 135 3.49 -45.41 -25.67
C GLU A 135 1.99 -45.70 -25.80
N ALA A 136 1.14 -44.70 -25.52
CA ALA A 136 -0.30 -44.76 -25.75
C ALA A 136 -0.71 -44.68 -27.24
N GLY A 137 0.24 -44.50 -28.16
CA GLY A 137 -0.01 -44.45 -29.60
C GLY A 137 -0.71 -43.16 -30.07
N MET A 138 -0.61 -42.07 -29.32
CA MET A 138 -1.27 -40.81 -29.70
C MET A 138 -0.51 -40.10 -30.82
N CYS A 139 -1.20 -39.79 -31.92
CA CYS A 139 -0.62 -39.14 -33.10
C CYS A 139 -1.28 -37.81 -33.47
N SER A 140 -2.36 -37.40 -32.79
CA SER A 140 -3.03 -36.11 -32.96
C SER A 140 -3.65 -35.68 -31.64
N PHE A 141 -3.72 -34.37 -31.44
CA PHE A 141 -4.32 -33.73 -30.26
C PHE A 141 -5.54 -32.86 -30.60
N ASP A 142 -5.93 -32.81 -31.88
CA ASP A 142 -6.95 -31.87 -32.39
C ASP A 142 -8.36 -32.14 -31.83
N GLN A 143 -8.62 -33.39 -31.44
CA GLN A 143 -9.92 -33.86 -30.95
C GLN A 143 -10.09 -33.71 -29.44
N PHE A 144 -9.03 -33.35 -28.73
CA PHE A 144 -9.03 -33.32 -27.27
C PHE A 144 -9.04 -31.89 -26.72
N GLN A 145 -9.61 -31.72 -25.53
CA GLN A 145 -9.45 -30.48 -24.79
C GLN A 145 -8.08 -30.48 -24.10
N VAL A 146 -7.11 -29.81 -24.71
CA VAL A 146 -5.72 -29.78 -24.26
C VAL A 146 -5.36 -28.43 -23.65
N VAL A 147 -4.58 -28.47 -22.57
CA VAL A 147 -3.93 -27.28 -21.99
C VAL A 147 -2.42 -27.39 -22.08
N PHE A 148 -1.81 -26.40 -22.72
CA PHE A 148 -0.35 -26.20 -22.68
C PHE A 148 -0.02 -25.13 -21.65
N ILE A 149 0.82 -25.49 -20.68
CA ILE A 149 1.33 -24.53 -19.69
C ILE A 149 2.78 -24.21 -20.08
N PHE A 150 3.10 -22.95 -20.28
CA PHE A 150 4.45 -22.46 -20.55
C PHE A 150 4.93 -21.59 -19.39
N ASP A 151 5.72 -22.18 -18.49
CA ASP A 151 6.24 -21.51 -17.30
C ASP A 151 7.54 -20.75 -17.61
N GLY A 152 7.61 -19.47 -17.20
CA GLY A 152 8.84 -18.69 -17.19
C GLY A 152 9.21 -18.00 -18.52
N LEU A 153 8.29 -17.30 -19.19
CA LEU A 153 8.59 -16.54 -20.42
C LEU A 153 9.74 -15.52 -20.26
N ASP A 154 9.94 -15.00 -19.04
CA ASP A 154 11.10 -14.13 -18.73
C ASP A 154 12.47 -14.78 -18.94
N GLU A 155 12.48 -16.09 -19.12
CA GLU A 155 13.67 -16.90 -19.32
C GLU A 155 13.79 -17.39 -20.78
N CYS A 156 12.84 -17.02 -21.64
CA CYS A 156 12.83 -17.38 -23.06
C CYS A 156 14.00 -16.74 -23.82
N ARG A 157 14.73 -17.55 -24.59
CA ARG A 157 15.82 -17.13 -25.50
C ARG A 157 15.56 -17.52 -26.95
N LEU A 158 14.36 -18.04 -27.21
CA LEU A 158 13.87 -18.38 -28.54
C LEU A 158 13.43 -17.10 -29.26
N PRO A 159 13.80 -16.90 -30.53
CA PRO A 159 13.41 -15.71 -31.29
C PRO A 159 11.95 -15.79 -31.72
N LEU A 160 11.02 -15.40 -30.85
CA LEU A 160 9.58 -15.41 -31.14
C LEU A 160 9.20 -14.23 -32.07
N ASP A 161 9.12 -14.48 -33.39
CA ASP A 161 8.75 -13.46 -34.38
C ASP A 161 7.25 -13.53 -34.77
N PHE A 162 6.41 -12.77 -34.06
CA PHE A 162 4.98 -12.74 -34.33
C PHE A 162 4.56 -12.08 -35.65
N HIS A 163 5.50 -11.42 -36.37
CA HIS A 163 5.20 -10.67 -37.59
C HIS A 163 5.59 -11.43 -38.86
N ASN A 164 6.78 -12.04 -38.90
CA ASN A 164 7.31 -12.65 -40.11
C ASN A 164 7.33 -14.19 -40.08
N THR A 165 6.95 -14.83 -38.98
CA THR A 165 6.92 -16.30 -38.89
C THR A 165 5.90 -16.93 -39.85
N GLU A 166 6.36 -17.93 -40.59
CA GLU A 166 5.57 -18.79 -41.49
C GLU A 166 4.37 -19.40 -40.75
N VAL A 167 3.23 -19.47 -41.44
CA VAL A 167 1.99 -20.00 -40.86
C VAL A 167 2.02 -21.51 -40.88
N LEU A 168 2.03 -22.12 -39.69
CA LEU A 168 1.98 -23.56 -39.51
C LEU A 168 0.63 -23.97 -38.93
N THR A 169 -0.04 -24.93 -39.56
CA THR A 169 -1.35 -25.46 -39.11
C THR A 169 -1.32 -26.96 -38.84
N ASP A 170 -0.39 -27.70 -39.44
CA ASP A 170 -0.27 -29.15 -39.26
C ASP A 170 0.61 -29.48 -38.03
N PRO A 171 0.09 -30.16 -37.00
CA PRO A 171 0.86 -30.52 -35.81
C PRO A 171 1.93 -31.59 -36.05
N THR A 172 1.95 -32.24 -37.22
CA THR A 172 2.92 -33.28 -37.60
C THR A 172 4.09 -32.75 -38.43
N GLU A 173 4.03 -31.51 -38.89
CA GLU A 173 5.09 -30.88 -39.68
C GLU A 173 6.24 -30.41 -38.78
N SER A 174 7.48 -30.75 -39.16
CA SER A 174 8.69 -30.49 -38.37
C SER A 174 9.27 -29.11 -38.69
N THR A 175 9.40 -28.26 -37.66
CA THR A 175 9.98 -26.91 -37.78
C THR A 175 10.76 -26.54 -36.52
N SER A 176 11.37 -25.36 -36.48
CA SER A 176 12.07 -24.90 -35.28
C SER A 176 11.09 -24.60 -34.13
N VAL A 177 11.55 -24.77 -32.89
CA VAL A 177 10.70 -24.65 -31.70
C VAL A 177 10.11 -23.25 -31.53
N ASP A 178 10.85 -22.20 -31.91
CA ASP A 178 10.35 -20.82 -31.93
C ASP A 178 9.16 -20.65 -32.89
N VAL A 179 9.20 -21.28 -34.07
CA VAL A 179 8.10 -21.26 -35.07
C VAL A 179 6.88 -22.04 -34.55
N LEU A 180 7.08 -23.19 -33.91
CA LEU A 180 6.01 -23.97 -33.27
C LEU A 180 5.28 -23.13 -32.22
N LEU A 181 6.02 -22.57 -31.25
CA LEU A 181 5.45 -21.79 -30.14
C LEU A 181 4.74 -20.53 -30.65
N THR A 182 5.33 -19.84 -31.63
CA THR A 182 4.74 -18.64 -32.23
C THR A 182 3.39 -18.96 -32.90
N ASN A 183 3.30 -20.04 -33.68
CA ASN A 183 2.04 -20.46 -34.31
C ASN A 183 1.00 -20.99 -33.31
N LEU A 184 1.45 -21.65 -32.24
CA LEU A 184 0.58 -22.08 -31.15
C LEU A 184 0.00 -20.87 -30.41
N ILE A 185 0.81 -19.88 -30.06
CA ILE A 185 0.38 -18.64 -29.38
C ILE A 185 -0.55 -17.81 -30.26
N ARG A 186 -0.26 -17.70 -31.57
CA ARG A 186 -1.13 -17.03 -32.57
C ARG A 186 -2.46 -17.75 -32.81
N GLY A 187 -2.65 -18.95 -32.28
CA GLY A 187 -3.83 -19.78 -32.52
C GLY A 187 -3.93 -20.32 -33.95
N LYS A 188 -2.80 -20.42 -34.67
CA LYS A 188 -2.74 -21.04 -36.00
C LYS A 188 -2.50 -22.55 -35.92
N LEU A 189 -1.73 -22.98 -34.93
CA LEU A 189 -1.48 -24.38 -34.60
C LEU A 189 -2.31 -24.76 -33.37
N LEU A 190 -3.03 -25.89 -33.41
CA LEU A 190 -4.01 -26.32 -32.40
C LEU A 190 -4.90 -25.17 -31.87
N PRO A 191 -5.85 -24.66 -32.69
CA PRO A 191 -6.70 -23.54 -32.30
C PRO A 191 -7.58 -23.83 -31.08
N SER A 192 -7.98 -25.09 -30.86
CA SER A 192 -8.82 -25.54 -29.74
C SER A 192 -8.09 -25.62 -28.39
N ALA A 193 -6.75 -25.61 -28.39
CA ALA A 193 -5.97 -25.77 -27.17
C ALA A 193 -5.95 -24.47 -26.34
N HIS A 194 -6.08 -24.60 -25.02
CA HIS A 194 -5.86 -23.51 -24.09
C HIS A 194 -4.37 -23.34 -23.80
N LEU A 195 -3.92 -22.09 -23.65
CA LEU A 195 -2.55 -21.75 -23.33
C LEU A 195 -2.49 -20.98 -22.02
N TRP A 196 -1.63 -21.43 -21.10
CA TRP A 196 -1.31 -20.70 -19.89
C TRP A 196 0.16 -20.35 -19.83
N ILE A 197 0.48 -19.06 -19.95
CA ILE A 197 1.85 -18.56 -19.98
C ILE A 197 2.13 -17.80 -18.68
N THR A 198 3.20 -18.14 -17.97
CA THR A 198 3.62 -17.37 -16.77
C THR A 198 4.85 -16.52 -17.10
N THR A 199 4.94 -15.33 -16.51
CA THR A 199 6.06 -14.42 -16.76
C THR A 199 6.26 -13.37 -15.67
N ARG A 200 7.43 -12.74 -15.64
CA ARG A 200 7.62 -11.47 -14.91
C ARG A 200 7.03 -10.31 -15.72
N PRO A 201 6.52 -9.25 -15.06
CA PRO A 201 5.94 -8.10 -15.76
C PRO A 201 6.84 -7.50 -16.85
N ALA A 202 8.16 -7.45 -16.60
CA ALA A 202 9.15 -6.91 -17.53
C ALA A 202 9.26 -7.67 -18.86
N ALA A 203 8.93 -8.96 -18.88
CA ALA A 203 9.05 -9.82 -20.06
C ALA A 203 7.71 -10.08 -20.78
N ALA A 204 6.61 -9.52 -20.26
CA ALA A 204 5.28 -9.74 -20.82
C ALA A 204 5.13 -9.20 -22.25
N ASN A 205 5.90 -8.18 -22.62
CA ASN A 205 5.88 -7.56 -23.95
C ASN A 205 6.52 -8.42 -25.04
N GLN A 206 7.18 -9.54 -24.70
CA GLN A 206 7.67 -10.50 -25.69
C GLN A 206 6.53 -11.11 -26.52
N ILE A 207 5.30 -11.13 -25.99
CA ILE A 207 4.11 -11.58 -26.69
C ILE A 207 3.21 -10.37 -26.95
N PRO A 208 2.77 -10.14 -28.21
CA PRO A 208 1.87 -9.05 -28.54
C PRO A 208 0.55 -9.14 -27.76
N PRO A 209 -0.01 -8.01 -27.26
CA PRO A 209 -1.26 -8.02 -26.51
C PRO A 209 -2.44 -8.63 -27.28
N GLN A 210 -2.43 -8.61 -28.62
CA GLN A 210 -3.50 -9.20 -29.44
C GLN A 210 -3.51 -10.73 -29.42
N CYS A 211 -2.45 -11.37 -28.93
CA CYS A 211 -2.35 -12.83 -28.82
C CYS A 211 -2.76 -13.36 -27.43
N VAL A 212 -3.16 -12.47 -26.51
CA VAL A 212 -3.51 -12.80 -25.12
C VAL A 212 -4.93 -12.35 -24.86
N ASP A 213 -5.83 -13.29 -24.57
CA ASP A 213 -7.24 -12.99 -24.31
C ASP A 213 -7.45 -12.48 -22.89
N MET A 214 -6.67 -13.01 -21.92
CA MET A 214 -6.73 -12.59 -20.53
C MET A 214 -5.34 -12.44 -19.93
N VAL A 215 -5.12 -11.32 -19.24
CA VAL A 215 -3.94 -11.13 -18.38
C VAL A 215 -4.40 -11.29 -16.94
N THR A 216 -3.70 -12.10 -16.17
CA THR A 216 -3.88 -12.23 -14.72
C THR A 216 -2.62 -11.83 -13.98
N GLU A 217 -2.76 -11.41 -12.73
CA GLU A 217 -1.63 -11.04 -11.87
C GLU A 217 -1.69 -11.80 -10.55
N VAL A 218 -0.59 -12.48 -10.19
CA VAL A 218 -0.43 -13.09 -8.87
C VAL A 218 0.08 -12.02 -7.92
N ARG A 219 -0.75 -11.65 -6.95
CA ARG A 219 -0.42 -10.61 -5.98
C ARG A 219 0.46 -11.12 -4.85
N GLY A 220 0.42 -12.41 -4.51
CA GLY A 220 1.14 -12.99 -3.37
C GLY A 220 0.22 -13.27 -2.19
N PHE A 221 0.78 -13.37 -0.97
CA PHE A 221 0.01 -13.65 0.24
C PHE A 221 -0.62 -12.38 0.84
N SER A 222 -1.93 -12.42 1.02
CA SER A 222 -2.69 -11.52 1.89
C SER A 222 -2.34 -11.74 3.37
N GLU A 223 -2.71 -10.79 4.24
CA GLU A 223 -2.48 -10.95 5.69
C GLU A 223 -3.00 -12.28 6.26
N PRO A 224 -4.25 -12.72 5.96
CA PRO A 224 -4.72 -14.03 6.39
C PRO A 224 -3.87 -15.19 5.85
N GLN A 225 -3.47 -15.12 4.57
CA GLN A 225 -2.67 -16.16 3.91
C GLN A 225 -1.25 -16.24 4.49
N LYS A 226 -0.64 -15.12 4.87
CA LYS A 226 0.66 -15.12 5.58
C LYS A 226 0.57 -15.93 6.86
N GLU A 227 -0.45 -15.67 7.68
CA GLU A 227 -0.63 -16.40 8.93
C GLU A 227 -0.97 -17.88 8.69
N GLU A 228 -1.83 -18.18 7.72
CA GLU A 228 -2.19 -19.53 7.32
C GLU A 228 -0.96 -20.36 6.95
N TYR A 229 -0.07 -19.79 6.12
CA TYR A 229 1.18 -20.43 5.72
C TYR A 229 2.03 -20.80 6.94
N PHE A 230 2.24 -19.87 7.87
CA PHE A 230 3.05 -20.15 9.07
C PHE A 230 2.37 -21.15 10.02
N ARG A 231 1.04 -21.11 10.17
CA ARG A 231 0.30 -22.11 10.96
C ARG A 231 0.39 -23.51 10.34
N LYS A 232 0.27 -23.64 9.01
CA LYS A 232 0.45 -24.91 8.30
C LYS A 232 1.88 -25.43 8.45
N ARG A 233 2.88 -24.55 8.42
CA ARG A 233 4.29 -24.91 8.46
C ARG A 233 4.79 -25.33 9.85
N PHE A 234 4.20 -24.81 10.92
CA PHE A 234 4.60 -25.06 12.31
C PHE A 234 3.49 -25.76 13.09
N ARG A 235 3.70 -27.04 13.43
CA ARG A 235 2.69 -27.88 14.12
C ARG A 235 2.34 -27.43 15.54
N HIS A 236 3.21 -26.67 16.19
CA HIS A 236 3.00 -26.18 17.56
C HIS A 236 2.45 -24.75 17.54
N GLU A 237 1.22 -24.57 18.04
CA GLU A 237 0.49 -23.29 18.00
C GLU A 237 1.25 -22.13 18.67
N GLU A 238 1.93 -22.39 19.78
CA GLU A 238 2.73 -21.38 20.49
C GLU A 238 3.93 -20.92 19.64
N GLN A 239 4.58 -21.85 18.95
CA GLN A 239 5.70 -21.55 18.06
C GLN A 239 5.23 -20.74 16.85
N ALA A 240 4.12 -21.15 16.22
CA ALA A 240 3.51 -20.44 15.10
C ALA A 240 3.12 -19.01 15.51
N SER A 241 2.46 -18.86 16.66
CA SER A 241 2.02 -17.56 17.21
C SER A 241 3.21 -16.64 17.50
N ARG A 242 4.29 -17.16 18.08
CA ARG A 242 5.52 -16.39 18.33
C ARG A 242 6.17 -15.91 17.04
N ILE A 243 6.22 -16.74 16.00
CA ILE A 243 6.76 -16.39 14.68
C ILE A 243 5.90 -15.33 14.00
N ILE A 244 4.59 -15.53 13.96
CA ILE A 244 3.65 -14.57 13.37
C ILE A 244 3.76 -13.22 14.09
N SER A 245 3.81 -13.22 15.42
CA SER A 245 4.00 -12.00 16.21
C SER A 245 5.32 -11.31 15.86
N HIS A 246 6.42 -12.06 15.75
CA HIS A 246 7.73 -11.49 15.40
C HIS A 246 7.73 -10.86 14.00
N ILE A 247 7.14 -11.54 13.02
CA ILE A 247 7.02 -11.03 11.65
C ILE A 247 6.22 -9.73 11.65
N LYS A 248 5.08 -9.68 12.36
CA LYS A 248 4.27 -8.45 12.50
C LYS A 248 5.03 -7.31 13.18
N THR A 249 5.95 -7.60 14.11
CA THR A 249 6.78 -6.55 14.73
C THR A 249 7.87 -6.00 13.82
N SER A 250 8.38 -6.78 12.86
CA SER A 250 9.39 -6.31 11.90
C SER A 250 8.77 -6.01 10.54
N ARG A 251 8.56 -4.72 10.26
CA ARG A 251 7.92 -4.28 9.01
C ARG A 251 8.64 -4.77 7.75
N SER A 252 9.97 -4.78 7.75
CA SER A 252 10.74 -5.31 6.61
C SER A 252 10.45 -6.79 6.36
N LEU A 253 10.38 -7.62 7.41
CA LEU A 253 10.06 -9.04 7.27
C LEU A 253 8.61 -9.25 6.83
N HIS A 254 7.70 -8.47 7.41
CA HIS A 254 6.27 -8.51 7.11
C HIS A 254 5.95 -8.19 5.64
N ILE A 255 6.55 -7.12 5.10
CA ILE A 255 6.42 -6.74 3.68
C ILE A 255 6.97 -7.85 2.80
N MET A 256 8.17 -8.37 3.12
CA MET A 256 8.81 -9.40 2.31
C MET A 256 8.01 -10.71 2.33
N CYS A 257 7.39 -11.09 3.45
CA CYS A 257 6.49 -12.24 3.56
C CYS A 257 5.20 -12.10 2.73
N HIS A 258 5.00 -11.00 1.99
CA HIS A 258 4.02 -10.98 0.91
C HIS A 258 4.38 -11.97 -0.22
N ILE A 259 5.67 -12.23 -0.45
CA ILE A 259 6.11 -13.27 -1.38
C ILE A 259 6.31 -14.60 -0.65
N PRO A 260 5.71 -15.71 -1.13
CA PRO A 260 5.87 -17.04 -0.54
C PRO A 260 7.32 -17.50 -0.34
N VAL A 261 8.24 -17.21 -1.27
CA VAL A 261 9.66 -17.58 -1.11
C VAL A 261 10.29 -16.96 0.14
N PHE A 262 9.91 -15.73 0.52
CA PHE A 262 10.40 -15.10 1.74
C PHE A 262 9.73 -15.69 2.98
N CYS A 263 8.47 -16.12 2.90
CA CYS A 263 7.85 -16.91 3.97
C CYS A 263 8.60 -18.22 4.22
N TRP A 264 9.01 -18.89 3.15
CA TRP A 264 9.82 -20.12 3.24
C TRP A 264 11.22 -19.89 3.82
N ILE A 265 11.95 -18.87 3.36
CA ILE A 265 13.24 -18.48 3.96
C ILE A 265 13.05 -18.16 5.44
N THR A 266 12.02 -17.38 5.76
CA THR A 266 11.73 -16.93 7.12
C THR A 266 11.40 -18.10 8.04
N ALA A 267 10.52 -19.00 7.60
CA ALA A 267 10.19 -20.20 8.34
C ALA A 267 11.43 -21.08 8.59
N THR A 268 12.26 -21.29 7.56
CA THR A 268 13.47 -22.11 7.65
C THR A 268 14.45 -21.55 8.68
N VAL A 269 14.68 -20.23 8.67
CA VAL A 269 15.57 -19.56 9.61
C VAL A 269 15.01 -19.58 11.03
N LEU A 270 13.77 -19.17 11.22
CA LEU A 270 13.17 -19.05 12.55
C LEU A 270 12.97 -20.43 13.20
N GLU A 271 12.70 -21.48 12.43
CA GLU A 271 12.64 -22.85 12.94
C GLU A 271 13.96 -23.27 13.59
N GLU A 272 15.09 -23.00 12.94
CA GLU A 272 16.42 -23.36 13.42
C GLU A 272 16.89 -22.48 14.59
N VAL A 273 16.62 -21.17 14.53
CA VAL A 273 16.96 -20.24 15.61
C VAL A 273 16.19 -20.58 16.89
N LEU A 274 14.91 -20.95 16.78
CA LEU A 274 14.09 -21.33 17.93
C LEU A 274 14.51 -22.65 18.56
N LYS A 275 15.02 -23.62 17.78
CA LYS A 275 15.57 -24.89 18.31
C LYS A 275 16.85 -24.68 19.11
N THR A 276 17.69 -23.74 18.69
CA THR A 276 19.04 -23.56 19.24
C THR A 276 19.13 -22.50 20.33
N ARG A 277 18.10 -21.67 20.51
CA ARG A 277 18.06 -20.59 21.50
C ARG A 277 16.72 -20.57 22.24
N GLU A 278 16.62 -21.31 23.34
CA GLU A 278 15.54 -21.09 24.31
C GLU A 278 15.67 -19.66 24.88
N GLY A 279 14.78 -18.75 24.44
CA GLY A 279 14.72 -17.37 24.92
C GLY A 279 15.60 -16.33 24.22
N GLY A 280 16.30 -16.68 23.13
CA GLY A 280 17.12 -15.71 22.38
C GLY A 280 16.30 -14.72 21.53
N GLU A 281 16.86 -13.52 21.28
CA GLU A 281 16.28 -12.57 20.32
C GLU A 281 16.26 -13.16 18.90
N LEU A 282 15.12 -13.00 18.22
CA LEU A 282 14.93 -13.40 16.83
C LEU A 282 15.52 -12.32 15.89
N PRO A 283 15.99 -12.70 14.69
CA PRO A 283 16.57 -11.75 13.73
C PRO A 283 15.57 -10.64 13.39
N LYS A 284 15.99 -9.37 13.53
CA LYS A 284 15.12 -8.20 13.36
C LYS A 284 15.22 -7.60 11.96
N THR A 285 16.41 -7.64 11.36
CA THR A 285 16.67 -7.06 10.03
C THR A 285 16.69 -8.12 8.92
N LEU A 286 16.55 -7.67 7.66
CA LEU A 286 16.61 -8.58 6.53
C LEU A 286 18.01 -9.16 6.36
N THR A 287 19.06 -8.38 6.62
CA THR A 287 20.44 -8.87 6.57
C THR A 287 20.70 -9.95 7.61
N GLU A 288 20.22 -9.78 8.85
CA GLU A 288 20.34 -10.81 9.89
C GLU A 288 19.65 -12.11 9.44
N MET A 289 18.44 -12.01 8.88
CA MET A 289 17.72 -13.18 8.35
C MET A 289 18.53 -13.92 7.28
N TYR A 290 19.15 -13.20 6.34
CA TYR A 290 19.94 -13.81 5.26
C TYR A 290 21.28 -14.38 5.74
N ILE A 291 21.94 -13.73 6.72
CA ILE A 291 23.11 -14.29 7.38
C ILE A 291 22.74 -15.61 8.07
N HIS A 292 21.65 -15.62 8.84
CA HIS A 292 21.17 -16.84 9.48
C HIS A 292 20.80 -17.90 8.45
N PHE A 293 20.12 -17.53 7.35
CA PHE A 293 19.82 -18.47 6.26
C PHE A 293 21.10 -19.14 5.72
N LEU A 294 22.14 -18.36 5.42
CA LEU A 294 23.43 -18.88 4.97
C LEU A 294 24.09 -19.82 5.99
N VAL A 295 24.02 -19.48 7.28
CA VAL A 295 24.54 -20.31 8.38
C VAL A 295 23.75 -21.62 8.48
N VAL A 296 22.41 -21.58 8.40
CA VAL A 296 21.56 -22.78 8.41
C VAL A 296 21.91 -23.69 7.25
N GLN A 297 22.05 -23.15 6.03
CA GLN A 297 22.44 -23.96 4.87
C GLN A 297 23.81 -24.61 5.03
N SER A 298 24.77 -23.88 5.60
CA SER A 298 26.12 -24.40 5.87
C SER A 298 26.10 -25.53 6.90
N LYS A 299 25.25 -25.44 7.94
CA LYS A 299 25.04 -26.53 8.91
C LYS A 299 24.38 -27.75 8.27
N VAL A 300 23.31 -27.54 7.49
CA VAL A 300 22.58 -28.63 6.80
C VAL A 300 23.50 -29.40 5.87
N LYS A 301 24.35 -28.71 5.11
CA LYS A 301 25.43 -29.34 4.31
C LYS A 301 26.26 -30.29 5.16
N LYS A 302 26.75 -29.81 6.31
CA LYS A 302 27.71 -30.55 7.14
C LYS A 302 27.11 -31.83 7.70
N VAL A 303 25.88 -31.76 8.20
CA VAL A 303 25.15 -32.93 8.72
C VAL A 303 24.86 -33.93 7.60
N LYS A 304 24.46 -33.46 6.41
CA LYS A 304 24.11 -34.34 5.28
C LYS A 304 25.31 -34.99 4.58
N TYR A 305 26.43 -34.26 4.41
CA TYR A 305 27.52 -34.68 3.51
C TYR A 305 28.86 -34.93 4.22
N ASN A 306 29.10 -34.32 5.38
CA ASN A 306 30.41 -34.41 6.06
C ASN A 306 30.38 -35.28 7.33
N GLY A 307 29.24 -35.85 7.72
CA GLY A 307 29.10 -36.70 8.92
C GLY A 307 29.48 -36.02 10.24
N GLY A 308 29.54 -34.68 10.27
CA GLY A 308 29.97 -33.90 11.43
C GLY A 308 28.86 -33.69 12.46
N SER A 309 29.25 -33.41 13.71
CA SER A 309 28.33 -33.11 14.81
C SER A 309 27.87 -31.63 14.78
N GLU A 310 26.72 -31.31 15.39
CA GLU A 310 26.20 -29.94 15.47
C GLU A 310 27.10 -28.96 16.24
N SER A 311 28.04 -29.45 17.05
CA SER A 311 28.92 -28.65 17.92
C SER A 311 30.21 -28.15 17.27
N ASP A 312 30.55 -28.63 16.07
CA ASP A 312 31.76 -28.23 15.36
C ASP A 312 31.61 -26.86 14.64
N PRO A 313 32.71 -26.11 14.35
CA PRO A 313 32.65 -24.86 13.61
C PRO A 313 31.91 -24.99 12.27
N HIS A 314 30.98 -24.07 12.00
CA HIS A 314 30.11 -24.15 10.82
C HIS A 314 30.79 -23.77 9.50
N TRP A 315 31.95 -23.09 9.53
CA TRP A 315 32.72 -22.71 8.32
C TRP A 315 33.97 -23.60 8.12
N SER A 316 33.86 -24.64 7.29
CA SER A 316 35.03 -25.38 6.79
C SER A 316 35.76 -24.58 5.68
N PRO A 317 37.07 -24.80 5.45
CA PRO A 317 37.82 -24.13 4.38
C PRO A 317 37.15 -24.31 3.00
N GLU A 318 36.62 -25.49 2.72
CA GLU A 318 35.92 -25.81 1.47
C GLU A 318 34.61 -25.02 1.37
N THR A 319 33.87 -24.92 2.47
CA THR A 319 32.59 -24.18 2.51
C THR A 319 32.81 -22.69 2.32
N ARG A 320 33.87 -22.13 2.90
CA ARG A 320 34.24 -20.71 2.68
C ARG A 320 34.55 -20.45 1.21
N LYS A 321 35.40 -21.29 0.60
CA LYS A 321 35.74 -21.19 -0.82
C LYS A 321 34.50 -21.27 -1.71
N MET A 322 33.56 -22.18 -1.41
CA MET A 322 32.29 -22.29 -2.15
C MET A 322 31.47 -20.99 -2.08
N ILE A 323 31.30 -20.43 -0.88
CA ILE A 323 30.54 -19.18 -0.70
C ILE A 323 31.23 -17.99 -1.35
N GLU A 324 32.56 -17.89 -1.26
CA GLU A 324 33.33 -16.85 -1.94
C GLU A 324 33.17 -16.91 -3.46
N SER A 325 33.26 -18.13 -4.04
CA SER A 325 33.04 -18.35 -5.47
C SER A 325 31.61 -18.01 -5.89
N LEU A 326 30.60 -18.48 -5.15
CA LEU A 326 29.20 -18.15 -5.43
C LEU A 326 28.91 -16.65 -5.29
N GLY A 327 29.52 -15.98 -4.31
CA GLY A 327 29.41 -14.53 -4.12
C GLY A 327 30.00 -13.74 -5.30
N LYS A 328 31.12 -14.21 -5.85
CA LYS A 328 31.72 -13.62 -7.06
C LYS A 328 30.78 -13.74 -8.26
N VAL A 329 30.27 -14.95 -8.53
CA VAL A 329 29.27 -15.17 -9.60
C VAL A 329 28.06 -14.28 -9.39
N ALA A 330 27.54 -14.22 -8.16
CA ALA A 330 26.37 -13.42 -7.85
C ALA A 330 26.60 -11.94 -8.18
N PHE A 331 27.77 -11.38 -7.81
CA PHE A 331 28.10 -9.99 -8.08
C PHE A 331 28.28 -9.69 -9.57
N GLU A 332 29.11 -10.47 -10.28
CA GLU A 332 29.39 -10.23 -11.70
C GLU A 332 28.13 -10.37 -12.56
N GLN A 333 27.31 -11.38 -12.27
CA GLN A 333 26.07 -11.61 -13.01
C GLN A 333 24.97 -10.61 -12.64
N LEU A 334 24.94 -10.12 -11.40
CA LEU A 334 24.05 -9.02 -11.01
C LEU A 334 24.38 -7.73 -11.78
N GLN A 335 25.68 -7.43 -11.98
CA GLN A 335 26.09 -6.27 -12.80
C GLN A 335 25.67 -6.42 -14.28
N LYS A 336 25.61 -7.65 -14.79
CA LYS A 336 25.15 -7.97 -16.16
C LYS A 336 23.63 -8.06 -16.30
N GLY A 337 22.89 -8.10 -15.19
CA GLY A 337 21.44 -8.31 -15.18
C GLY A 337 21.01 -9.76 -15.47
N ASN A 338 21.94 -10.72 -15.33
CA ASN A 338 21.69 -12.12 -15.61
C ASN A 338 21.12 -12.86 -14.39
N LEU A 339 20.11 -13.69 -14.64
CA LEU A 339 19.42 -14.52 -13.62
C LEU A 339 19.69 -16.02 -13.80
N ILE A 340 20.07 -16.43 -15.00
CA ILE A 340 20.42 -17.80 -15.39
C ILE A 340 21.85 -17.76 -15.95
N PHE A 341 22.65 -18.74 -15.53
CA PHE A 341 24.08 -18.84 -15.82
C PHE A 341 24.37 -20.11 -16.60
N TYR A 342 25.12 -19.94 -17.68
CA TYR A 342 25.60 -21.00 -18.55
C TYR A 342 27.06 -21.32 -18.22
N GLU A 343 27.61 -22.36 -18.85
CA GLU A 343 29.02 -22.73 -18.68
C GLU A 343 29.96 -21.55 -18.93
N SER A 344 29.72 -20.79 -20.00
CA SER A 344 30.51 -19.60 -20.35
C SER A 344 30.51 -18.56 -19.23
N ASP A 345 29.35 -18.37 -18.59
CA ASP A 345 29.18 -17.37 -17.54
C ASP A 345 29.92 -17.79 -16.26
N LEU A 346 29.89 -19.08 -15.93
CA LEU A 346 30.56 -19.64 -14.75
C LEU A 346 32.08 -19.71 -14.93
N THR A 347 32.54 -20.07 -16.13
CA THR A 347 33.96 -20.15 -16.46
C THR A 347 34.63 -18.78 -16.44
N GLU A 348 33.94 -17.72 -16.87
CA GLU A 348 34.40 -16.32 -16.72
C GLU A 348 34.59 -15.95 -15.24
N CYS A 349 33.71 -16.43 -14.36
CA CYS A 349 33.83 -16.23 -12.92
C CYS A 349 34.92 -17.11 -12.27
N GLY A 350 35.50 -18.07 -13.00
CA GLY A 350 36.51 -19.02 -12.52
C GLY A 350 35.95 -20.27 -11.83
N ILE A 351 34.71 -20.64 -12.13
CA ILE A 351 34.07 -21.88 -11.64
C ILE A 351 33.85 -22.81 -12.83
N ASP A 352 34.39 -24.04 -12.75
CA ASP A 352 34.09 -25.08 -13.75
C ASP A 352 32.70 -25.72 -13.49
N ILE A 353 32.11 -26.34 -14.51
CA ILE A 353 30.79 -27.00 -14.41
C ILE A 353 30.75 -28.03 -13.27
N ARG A 354 31.84 -28.77 -13.03
CA ARG A 354 31.84 -29.84 -12.01
C ARG A 354 31.75 -29.23 -10.62
N ALA A 355 32.50 -28.16 -10.37
CA ALA A 355 32.44 -27.38 -9.15
C ALA A 355 31.04 -26.76 -8.99
N ALA A 356 30.47 -26.16 -10.03
CA ALA A 356 29.11 -25.61 -9.99
C ALA A 356 28.05 -26.69 -9.67
N SER A 357 28.19 -27.89 -10.25
CA SER A 357 27.31 -29.04 -9.98
C SER A 357 27.42 -29.49 -8.53
N VAL A 358 28.65 -29.57 -7.99
CA VAL A 358 28.89 -29.84 -6.57
C VAL A 358 28.26 -28.76 -5.71
N TYR A 359 28.42 -27.49 -6.07
CA TYR A 359 27.87 -26.37 -5.30
C TYR A 359 26.35 -26.43 -5.26
N SER A 360 25.70 -26.77 -6.38
CA SER A 360 24.26 -26.94 -6.40
C SER A 360 23.79 -28.14 -5.59
N GLY A 361 24.43 -29.31 -5.73
CA GLY A 361 24.08 -30.50 -4.94
C GLY A 361 24.28 -30.30 -3.43
N VAL A 362 25.22 -29.44 -3.05
CA VAL A 362 25.53 -29.10 -1.66
C VAL A 362 24.61 -28.00 -1.10
N PHE A 363 24.39 -26.95 -1.89
CA PHE A 363 23.60 -25.78 -1.52
C PHE A 363 22.32 -25.68 -2.37
N THR A 364 21.57 -26.77 -2.43
CA THR A 364 20.31 -26.89 -3.21
C THR A 364 19.26 -25.80 -2.95
N GLN A 365 19.35 -25.16 -1.78
CA GLN A 365 18.47 -24.09 -1.31
C GLN A 365 19.03 -22.68 -1.57
N ILE A 366 20.21 -22.57 -2.18
CA ILE A 366 20.87 -21.31 -2.57
C ILE A 366 21.11 -21.30 -4.07
N PHE A 367 21.67 -22.38 -4.63
CA PHE A 367 22.13 -22.50 -6.01
C PHE A 367 21.57 -23.78 -6.63
N LYS A 368 20.90 -23.67 -7.76
CA LYS A 368 20.23 -24.77 -8.45
C LYS A 368 20.93 -25.05 -9.77
N GLU A 369 21.20 -26.33 -9.99
CA GLU A 369 21.55 -26.94 -11.26
C GLU A 369 20.26 -27.53 -11.82
N GLU A 370 19.98 -27.20 -13.06
CA GLU A 370 18.89 -27.80 -13.80
C GLU A 370 19.48 -28.48 -15.03
N THR A 371 19.14 -29.76 -15.18
CA THR A 371 19.59 -30.61 -16.27
C THR A 371 18.52 -30.63 -17.35
N GLY A 372 18.82 -30.08 -18.53
CA GLY A 372 17.99 -30.29 -19.71
C GLY A 372 18.05 -31.74 -20.22
N LEU A 373 17.11 -32.11 -21.08
CA LEU A 373 17.02 -33.44 -21.72
C LEU A 373 18.30 -33.90 -22.48
N TYR A 374 19.20 -32.97 -22.81
CA TYR A 374 20.44 -33.23 -23.57
C TYR A 374 21.74 -32.91 -22.80
N GLN A 375 21.74 -33.00 -21.47
CA GLN A 375 22.94 -32.87 -20.60
C GLN A 375 23.59 -31.48 -20.50
N ASP A 376 23.07 -30.44 -21.16
CA ASP A 376 23.48 -29.07 -20.90
C ASP A 376 22.98 -28.62 -19.51
N LYS A 377 23.93 -28.22 -18.67
CA LYS A 377 23.68 -27.81 -17.29
C LYS A 377 23.55 -26.29 -17.23
N VAL A 378 22.40 -25.81 -16.78
CA VAL A 378 22.17 -24.40 -16.48
C VAL A 378 22.06 -24.20 -14.98
N PHE A 379 22.45 -23.02 -14.52
CA PHE A 379 22.50 -22.71 -13.10
C PHE A 379 21.78 -21.41 -12.77
N CYS A 380 21.12 -21.35 -11.62
CA CYS A 380 20.52 -20.11 -11.12
C CYS A 380 20.54 -20.06 -9.59
N PHE A 381 20.39 -18.87 -9.01
CA PHE A 381 20.07 -18.76 -7.59
C PHE A 381 18.59 -19.08 -7.36
N VAL A 382 18.23 -19.56 -6.16
CA VAL A 382 16.83 -19.88 -5.82
C VAL A 382 15.92 -18.66 -5.92
N HIS A 383 16.47 -17.47 -5.69
CA HIS A 383 15.77 -16.19 -5.84
C HIS A 383 16.78 -15.05 -6.05
N LEU A 384 16.36 -13.97 -6.72
CA LEU A 384 17.20 -12.78 -6.97
C LEU A 384 17.73 -12.17 -5.67
N SER A 385 16.93 -12.14 -4.61
CA SER A 385 17.38 -11.65 -3.30
C SER A 385 18.56 -12.44 -2.71
N VAL A 386 18.68 -13.74 -3.02
CA VAL A 386 19.83 -14.57 -2.60
C VAL A 386 21.08 -14.17 -3.40
N GLN A 387 20.92 -13.91 -4.70
CA GLN A 387 21.98 -13.37 -5.55
C GLN A 387 22.44 -11.99 -5.04
N GLU A 388 21.52 -11.06 -4.77
CA GLU A 388 21.85 -9.72 -4.26
C GLU A 388 22.54 -9.78 -2.89
N PHE A 389 22.11 -10.67 -1.99
CA PHE A 389 22.76 -10.88 -0.70
C PHE A 389 24.20 -11.41 -0.86
N LEU A 390 24.40 -12.45 -1.67
CA LEU A 390 25.72 -13.03 -1.89
C LEU A 390 26.65 -12.07 -2.62
N ALA A 391 26.12 -11.25 -3.54
CA ALA A 391 26.85 -10.17 -4.18
C ALA A 391 27.31 -9.13 -3.14
N ALA A 392 26.42 -8.70 -2.25
CA ALA A 392 26.75 -7.75 -1.18
C ALA A 392 27.80 -8.33 -0.21
N LEU A 393 27.68 -9.61 0.13
CA LEU A 393 28.66 -10.34 0.93
C LEU A 393 30.02 -10.40 0.25
N HIS A 394 30.08 -10.66 -1.06
CA HIS A 394 31.32 -10.68 -1.82
C HIS A 394 32.01 -9.32 -1.84
N VAL A 395 31.25 -8.24 -2.07
CA VAL A 395 31.78 -6.87 -2.01
C VAL A 395 32.32 -6.55 -0.62
N HIS A 396 31.58 -6.92 0.42
CA HIS A 396 31.98 -6.69 1.80
C HIS A 396 33.26 -7.47 2.17
N LEU A 397 33.33 -8.77 1.84
CA LEU A 397 34.49 -9.62 2.08
C LEU A 397 35.72 -9.13 1.31
N THR A 398 35.55 -8.74 0.04
CA THR A 398 36.65 -8.22 -0.78
C THR A 398 37.23 -6.95 -0.18
N PHE A 399 36.36 -6.02 0.24
CA PHE A 399 36.77 -4.79 0.89
C PHE A 399 37.53 -5.05 2.20
N ILE A 400 37.03 -5.97 3.04
CA ILE A 400 37.71 -6.33 4.31
C ILE A 400 39.07 -6.99 4.06
N ASN A 401 39.15 -7.92 3.12
CA ASN A 401 40.35 -8.74 2.91
C ASN A 401 41.46 -8.00 2.14
N SER A 402 41.08 -7.11 1.20
CA SER A 402 42.02 -6.48 0.26
C SER A 402 42.02 -4.95 0.30
N GLY A 403 41.03 -4.32 0.96
CA GLY A 403 40.83 -2.86 0.92
C GLY A 403 40.22 -2.34 -0.38
N VAL A 404 39.99 -3.20 -1.38
CA VAL A 404 39.46 -2.81 -2.70
C VAL A 404 37.95 -2.59 -2.63
N ASN A 405 37.50 -1.41 -3.05
CA ASN A 405 36.07 -1.12 -3.22
C ASN A 405 35.61 -1.53 -4.63
N LEU A 406 34.99 -2.71 -4.76
CA LEU A 406 34.43 -3.19 -6.03
C LEU A 406 33.32 -2.29 -6.59
N MET A 407 32.71 -1.45 -5.77
CA MET A 407 31.66 -0.50 -6.18
C MET A 407 32.23 0.86 -6.64
N SER A 408 33.50 0.94 -7.07
CA SER A 408 34.25 2.12 -7.57
C SER A 408 34.74 3.11 -6.53
N GLU A 409 35.85 3.80 -6.85
CA GLU A 409 36.53 4.76 -5.96
C GLU A 409 35.88 6.16 -5.91
N GLU A 410 35.11 6.56 -6.94
CA GLU A 410 34.63 7.95 -7.10
C GLU A 410 33.27 8.25 -6.46
N LYS A 411 32.39 7.24 -6.29
CA LYS A 411 31.02 7.43 -5.78
C LYS A 411 30.68 6.43 -4.66
N SER A 412 29.94 6.89 -3.66
CA SER A 412 29.42 6.02 -2.59
C SER A 412 28.42 5.00 -3.14
N SER A 413 28.37 3.79 -2.57
CA SER A 413 27.34 2.78 -2.89
C SER A 413 25.92 3.32 -2.73
N VAL A 414 25.71 4.26 -1.79
CA VAL A 414 24.44 4.96 -1.60
C VAL A 414 24.07 5.79 -2.84
N ASP A 415 25.03 6.50 -3.43
CA ASP A 415 24.79 7.32 -4.61
C ASP A 415 24.51 6.46 -5.85
N LYS A 416 25.17 5.32 -5.97
CA LYS A 416 24.91 4.36 -7.06
C LYS A 416 23.49 3.79 -6.99
N ALA A 417 23.03 3.41 -5.80
CA ALA A 417 21.65 2.97 -5.61
C ALA A 417 20.64 4.09 -5.93
N LEU A 418 20.91 5.32 -5.49
CA LEU A 418 20.04 6.47 -5.79
C LEU A 418 20.03 6.86 -7.28
N GLN A 419 21.13 6.60 -8.01
CA GLN A 419 21.23 6.80 -9.47
C GLN A 419 20.54 5.68 -10.26
N SER A 420 20.27 4.53 -9.64
CA SER A 420 19.51 3.45 -10.27
C SER A 420 18.07 3.91 -10.54
N PRO A 421 17.64 3.99 -11.81
CA PRO A 421 16.28 4.43 -12.14
C PRO A 421 15.23 3.48 -11.55
N HIS A 422 15.45 2.17 -11.72
CA HIS A 422 14.49 1.13 -11.35
C HIS A 422 14.70 0.54 -9.95
N GLY A 423 15.80 0.88 -9.25
CA GLY A 423 16.06 0.39 -7.88
C GLY A 423 16.67 -1.01 -7.81
N HIS A 424 17.31 -1.50 -8.87
CA HIS A 424 17.95 -2.83 -8.91
C HIS A 424 19.16 -3.00 -7.97
N LEU A 425 19.60 -1.92 -7.30
CA LEU A 425 20.63 -1.97 -6.26
C LEU A 425 20.06 -1.71 -4.86
N ASP A 426 18.75 -1.54 -4.72
CA ASP A 426 18.11 -1.17 -3.46
C ASP A 426 18.29 -2.27 -2.41
N LEU A 427 18.03 -3.55 -2.76
CA LEU A 427 18.21 -4.67 -1.84
C LEU A 427 19.69 -4.95 -1.57
N PHE A 428 20.51 -4.94 -2.62
CA PHE A 428 21.96 -5.04 -2.52
C PHE A 428 22.54 -4.03 -1.53
N LEU A 429 22.10 -2.75 -1.58
CA LEU A 429 22.56 -1.71 -0.67
C LEU A 429 22.13 -1.99 0.78
N ARG A 430 20.86 -2.41 0.98
CA ARG A 430 20.35 -2.81 2.32
C ARG A 430 21.26 -3.88 2.93
N PHE A 431 21.59 -4.94 2.17
CA PHE A 431 22.48 -6.01 2.63
C PHE A 431 23.90 -5.53 2.90
N LEU A 432 24.48 -4.74 1.99
CA LEU A 432 25.85 -4.24 2.13
C LEU A 432 26.03 -3.41 3.42
N LEU A 433 25.03 -2.56 3.73
CA LEU A 433 25.02 -1.74 4.95
C LEU A 433 24.77 -2.60 6.20
N GLY A 434 23.84 -3.56 6.15
CA GLY A 434 23.64 -4.47 7.28
C GLY A 434 24.89 -5.31 7.58
N LEU A 435 25.64 -5.74 6.56
CA LEU A 435 26.89 -6.48 6.73
C LEU A 435 28.01 -5.63 7.35
N SER A 436 27.95 -4.29 7.22
CA SER A 436 28.93 -3.40 7.83
C SER A 436 28.78 -3.27 9.35
N LEU A 437 27.71 -3.80 9.95
CA LEU A 437 27.53 -3.85 11.40
C LEU A 437 28.38 -4.95 12.05
N GLN A 438 29.04 -4.61 13.16
CA GLN A 438 29.88 -5.53 13.91
C GLN A 438 29.08 -6.71 14.53
N THR A 439 27.82 -6.48 14.90
CA THR A 439 26.91 -7.54 15.40
C THR A 439 26.70 -8.61 14.33
N ASN A 440 26.49 -8.20 13.08
CA ASN A 440 26.28 -9.08 11.94
C ASN A 440 27.57 -9.78 11.51
N GLN A 441 28.71 -9.11 11.58
CA GLN A 441 30.03 -9.74 11.36
C GLN A 441 30.32 -10.83 12.39
N THR A 442 29.83 -10.68 13.63
CA THR A 442 29.97 -11.70 14.67
C THR A 442 29.18 -12.97 14.34
N LEU A 443 28.03 -12.86 13.67
CA LEU A 443 27.26 -14.01 13.18
C LEU A 443 27.99 -14.76 12.06
N LEU A 444 28.82 -14.06 11.27
CA LEU A 444 29.65 -14.62 10.20
C LEU A 444 31.08 -15.01 10.68
N ARG A 445 31.30 -15.11 12.00
CA ARG A 445 32.63 -15.41 12.56
C ARG A 445 33.17 -16.72 11.99
N GLY A 446 34.30 -16.63 11.32
CA GLY A 446 34.95 -17.74 10.61
C GLY A 446 34.91 -17.58 9.09
N LEU A 447 33.87 -16.97 8.52
CA LEU A 447 33.88 -16.54 7.11
C LEU A 447 34.53 -15.16 6.96
N VAL A 448 34.21 -14.24 7.87
CA VAL A 448 34.79 -12.88 7.93
C VAL A 448 35.91 -12.85 8.97
N THR A 449 37.08 -12.32 8.62
CA THR A 449 38.13 -12.01 9.61
C THR A 449 37.66 -10.79 10.42
N GLN A 450 37.66 -10.87 11.75
CA GLN A 450 37.25 -9.75 12.60
C GLN A 450 38.23 -8.58 12.44
N THR A 451 37.95 -7.71 11.48
CA THR A 451 38.53 -6.38 11.42
C THR A 451 37.61 -5.46 12.21
N GLY A 452 38.19 -4.54 12.98
CA GLY A 452 37.41 -3.52 13.68
C GLY A 452 36.72 -2.61 12.66
N SER A 453 35.53 -2.98 12.19
CA SER A 453 34.68 -2.05 11.47
C SER A 453 34.44 -0.88 12.42
N SER A 454 34.95 0.30 12.09
CA SER A 454 34.88 1.40 13.05
C SER A 454 33.41 1.85 13.14
N SER A 455 32.82 1.78 14.34
CA SER A 455 31.49 2.36 14.64
C SER A 455 31.38 3.80 14.10
N LYS A 456 32.51 4.53 14.07
CA LYS A 456 32.66 5.86 13.47
C LYS A 456 32.37 5.90 11.97
N THR A 457 32.70 4.87 11.19
CA THR A 457 32.37 4.79 9.75
C THR A 457 30.88 4.61 9.54
N ASN A 458 30.24 3.70 10.28
CA ASN A 458 28.80 3.47 10.19
C ASN A 458 28.01 4.74 10.61
N GLN A 459 28.44 5.43 11.66
CA GLN A 459 27.85 6.72 12.05
C GLN A 459 27.97 7.78 10.94
N LYS A 460 29.11 7.87 10.25
CA LYS A 460 29.25 8.78 9.09
C LYS A 460 28.29 8.41 7.97
N THR A 461 28.13 7.11 7.67
CA THR A 461 27.18 6.63 6.66
C THR A 461 25.73 6.94 7.05
N VAL A 462 25.36 6.74 8.32
CA VAL A 462 24.04 7.13 8.85
C VAL A 462 23.79 8.62 8.64
N GLN A 463 24.74 9.49 9.02
CA GLN A 463 24.61 10.94 8.82
C GLN A 463 24.53 11.31 7.32
N TYR A 464 25.27 10.61 6.46
CA TYR A 464 25.20 10.78 5.02
C TYR A 464 23.82 10.41 4.47
N ILE A 465 23.25 9.28 4.90
CA ILE A 465 21.90 8.84 4.50
C ILE A 465 20.85 9.86 4.97
N LYS A 466 20.92 10.32 6.23
CA LYS A 466 19.99 11.35 6.74
C LYS A 466 20.07 12.65 5.94
N LYS A 467 21.29 13.05 5.54
CA LYS A 467 21.49 14.18 4.63
C LYS A 467 20.82 13.91 3.27
N LYS A 468 21.01 12.72 2.67
CA LYS A 468 20.36 12.37 1.39
C LYS A 468 18.84 12.37 1.46
N ILE A 469 18.26 11.87 2.54
CA ILE A 469 16.80 11.92 2.77
C ILE A 469 16.30 13.38 2.77
N SER A 470 17.12 14.34 3.20
CA SER A 470 16.74 15.76 3.20
C SER A 470 16.78 16.45 1.82
N GLU A 471 17.33 15.80 0.78
CA GLU A 471 17.52 16.37 -0.56
C GLU A 471 16.28 16.23 -1.48
N ASN A 472 15.05 16.15 -0.93
CA ASN A 472 13.78 15.99 -1.67
C ASN A 472 13.80 14.82 -2.69
N LEU A 473 14.18 13.62 -2.24
CA LEU A 473 14.15 12.42 -3.06
C LEU A 473 12.71 11.97 -3.39
N SER A 474 12.56 11.13 -4.42
CA SER A 474 11.27 10.45 -4.66
C SER A 474 10.89 9.60 -3.44
N PRO A 475 9.58 9.36 -3.20
CA PRO A 475 9.11 8.57 -2.08
C PRO A 475 9.78 7.19 -2.01
N GLU A 476 9.88 6.50 -3.15
CA GLU A 476 10.44 5.15 -3.27
C GLU A 476 11.93 5.12 -2.86
N LYS A 477 12.70 6.10 -3.32
CA LYS A 477 14.12 6.25 -2.95
C LYS A 477 14.27 6.58 -1.47
N SER A 478 13.43 7.48 -0.94
CA SER A 478 13.45 7.82 0.48
C SER A 478 13.09 6.62 1.35
N MET A 479 12.09 5.83 0.96
CA MET A 479 11.71 4.60 1.65
C MET A 479 12.86 3.61 1.68
N ASN A 480 13.53 3.40 0.54
CA ASN A 480 14.71 2.55 0.50
C ASN A 480 15.81 3.00 1.47
N LEU A 481 16.06 4.32 1.58
CA LEU A 481 17.02 4.86 2.55
C LEU A 481 16.60 4.68 4.00
N PHE A 482 15.30 4.73 4.33
CA PHE A 482 14.82 4.36 5.67
C PHE A 482 15.01 2.88 5.97
N HIS A 483 14.79 1.99 4.99
CA HIS A 483 15.15 0.58 5.14
C HIS A 483 16.66 0.39 5.36
N CYS A 484 17.50 1.16 4.67
CA CYS A 484 18.95 1.17 4.91
C CYS A 484 19.32 1.64 6.33
N LEU A 485 18.63 2.66 6.86
CA LEU A 485 18.81 3.08 8.26
C LEU A 485 18.39 1.99 9.25
N ASN A 486 17.29 1.27 8.96
CA ASN A 486 16.86 0.12 9.76
C ASN A 486 17.91 -1.01 9.74
N GLU A 487 18.52 -1.31 8.59
CA GLU A 487 19.62 -2.30 8.50
C GLU A 487 20.88 -1.85 9.27
N LEU A 488 21.08 -0.55 9.47
CA LEU A 488 22.13 0.03 10.30
C LEU A 488 21.72 0.19 11.78
N ASN A 489 20.55 -0.31 12.18
CA ASN A 489 19.96 -0.17 13.51
C ASN A 489 19.80 1.31 13.97
N ASP A 490 19.57 2.24 13.04
CA ASP A 490 19.25 3.65 13.34
C ASP A 490 17.75 3.93 13.07
N GLY A 491 16.93 3.82 14.12
CA GLY A 491 15.51 4.18 14.09
C GLY A 491 15.23 5.63 14.51
N SER A 492 16.26 6.43 14.79
CA SER A 492 16.13 7.69 15.55
C SER A 492 15.15 8.71 14.95
N LEU A 493 15.17 8.90 13.63
CA LEU A 493 14.24 9.80 12.92
C LEU A 493 12.79 9.33 13.02
N VAL A 494 12.58 8.01 12.91
CA VAL A 494 11.25 7.40 12.99
C VAL A 494 10.72 7.47 14.42
N GLU A 495 11.56 7.13 15.41
CA GLU A 495 11.22 7.20 16.83
C GLU A 495 10.87 8.63 17.27
N GLU A 496 11.62 9.63 16.82
CA GLU A 496 11.37 11.04 17.10
C GLU A 496 9.96 11.47 16.65
N ILE A 497 9.59 11.12 15.42
CA ILE A 497 8.28 11.45 14.86
C ILE A 497 7.17 10.65 15.54
N GLN A 498 7.39 9.36 15.80
CA GLN A 498 6.43 8.53 16.53
C GLN A 498 6.16 9.06 17.95
N GLN A 499 7.19 9.55 18.65
CA GLN A 499 7.01 10.17 19.97
C GLN A 499 6.21 11.49 19.87
N SER A 500 6.46 12.30 18.85
CA SER A 500 5.69 13.52 18.59
C SER A 500 4.22 13.23 18.26
N LEU A 501 3.95 12.18 17.47
CA LEU A 501 2.60 11.73 17.17
C LEU A 501 1.87 11.23 18.43
N ARG A 502 2.51 10.37 19.25
CA ARG A 502 1.92 9.85 20.50
C ARG A 502 1.60 10.94 21.53
N SER A 503 2.39 12.00 21.55
CA SER A 503 2.17 13.13 22.46
C SER A 503 1.14 14.14 21.96
N GLY A 504 0.65 14.00 20.72
CA GLY A 504 -0.29 14.95 20.10
C GLY A 504 0.30 16.34 19.85
N ARG A 505 1.63 16.47 19.84
CA ARG A 505 2.37 17.76 19.75
C ARG A 505 3.16 17.90 18.45
N LEU A 506 2.72 17.26 17.36
CA LEU A 506 3.40 17.41 16.08
C LEU A 506 3.19 18.83 15.54
N SER A 507 4.18 19.69 15.70
CA SER A 507 4.19 21.03 15.09
C SER A 507 4.81 20.91 13.69
N THR A 508 3.96 20.74 12.67
CA THR A 508 4.37 20.55 11.27
C THR A 508 5.20 21.69 10.73
N ASP A 509 5.02 22.91 11.24
CA ASP A 509 5.72 24.12 10.81
C ASP A 509 7.23 24.12 11.15
N LYS A 510 7.67 23.14 11.96
CA LYS A 510 9.06 22.98 12.39
C LYS A 510 9.73 21.72 11.86
N LEU A 511 9.02 20.89 11.10
CA LEU A 511 9.58 19.65 10.58
C LEU A 511 10.58 19.93 9.47
N SER A 512 11.78 19.41 9.63
CA SER A 512 12.80 19.35 8.58
C SER A 512 12.35 18.44 7.43
N PRO A 513 12.93 18.58 6.22
CA PRO A 513 12.64 17.66 5.11
C PRO A 513 12.82 16.19 5.47
N ALA A 514 13.84 15.84 6.27
CA ALA A 514 14.06 14.46 6.70
C ALA A 514 12.97 13.94 7.65
N GLN A 515 12.44 14.81 8.52
CA GLN A 515 11.33 14.49 9.40
C GLN A 515 10.00 14.34 8.64
N TRP A 516 9.78 15.15 7.60
CA TRP A 516 8.65 14.97 6.68
C TRP A 516 8.74 13.61 5.96
N SER A 517 9.91 13.28 5.42
CA SER A 517 10.13 11.97 4.80
C SER A 517 9.94 10.81 5.80
N ALA A 518 10.32 11.00 7.07
CA ALA A 518 10.08 10.02 8.13
C ALA A 518 8.58 9.87 8.44
N LEU A 519 7.81 10.96 8.47
CA LEU A 519 6.36 10.92 8.60
C LEU A 519 5.72 10.18 7.42
N VAL A 520 6.11 10.49 6.18
CA VAL A 520 5.64 9.76 4.99
C VAL A 520 5.97 8.28 5.11
N PHE A 521 7.20 7.93 5.49
CA PHE A 521 7.62 6.54 5.69
C PHE A 521 6.77 5.84 6.76
N ILE A 522 6.50 6.48 7.90
CA ILE A 522 5.64 5.93 8.97
C ILE A 522 4.23 5.67 8.45
N LEU A 523 3.63 6.64 7.76
CA LEU A 523 2.24 6.54 7.28
C LEU A 523 2.11 5.47 6.20
N LEU A 524 3.01 5.46 5.21
CA LEU A 524 3.05 4.43 4.17
C LEU A 524 3.41 3.03 4.70
N SER A 525 4.01 2.97 5.90
CA SER A 525 4.35 1.71 6.57
C SER A 525 3.30 1.26 7.59
N SER A 526 2.28 2.07 7.92
CA SER A 526 1.21 1.70 8.84
C SER A 526 0.11 0.94 8.09
N GLU A 527 -0.25 -0.25 8.57
CA GLU A 527 -1.33 -1.06 7.99
C GLU A 527 -2.73 -0.53 8.29
N LYS A 528 -2.90 0.23 9.39
CA LYS A 528 -4.23 0.56 9.91
C LYS A 528 -4.76 1.95 9.55
N ASP A 529 -3.93 2.79 8.94
CA ASP A 529 -4.19 4.24 8.83
C ASP A 529 -4.29 4.77 7.39
N LEU A 530 -4.13 3.93 6.36
CA LEU A 530 -4.12 4.39 4.96
C LEU A 530 -5.49 4.33 4.26
N ASP A 531 -6.49 3.66 4.82
CA ASP A 531 -7.82 3.65 4.18
C ASP A 531 -8.42 5.06 4.15
N VAL A 532 -8.37 5.78 5.28
CA VAL A 532 -8.83 7.17 5.39
C VAL A 532 -7.71 8.09 5.89
N PHE A 533 -7.14 8.86 4.97
CA PHE A 533 -6.15 9.88 5.28
C PHE A 533 -6.83 11.23 5.55
N ASP A 534 -6.73 11.70 6.79
CA ASP A 534 -7.20 13.02 7.20
C ASP A 534 -6.01 13.96 7.41
N LEU A 535 -5.87 14.94 6.51
CA LEU A 535 -4.77 15.90 6.54
C LEU A 535 -4.78 16.73 7.84
N LYS A 536 -5.96 17.00 8.41
CA LYS A 536 -6.09 17.80 9.65
C LYS A 536 -5.51 17.12 10.88
N LYS A 537 -5.36 15.78 10.87
CA LYS A 537 -4.66 15.06 11.95
C LYS A 537 -3.19 15.47 12.06
N TYR A 538 -2.61 15.99 10.98
CA TYR A 538 -1.22 16.44 10.92
C TYR A 538 -1.15 17.96 10.84
N SER A 539 -1.72 18.56 9.80
CA SER A 539 -1.76 20.02 9.60
C SER A 539 -2.71 20.43 8.48
N ALA A 540 -3.62 21.35 8.78
CA ALA A 540 -4.53 21.94 7.81
C ALA A 540 -3.84 23.02 6.95
N SER A 541 -2.83 22.63 6.16
CA SER A 541 -2.06 23.53 5.30
C SER A 541 -1.71 22.92 3.94
N GLU A 542 -1.55 23.79 2.94
CA GLU A 542 -1.09 23.39 1.60
C GLU A 542 0.31 22.74 1.63
N GLU A 543 1.26 23.27 2.41
CA GLU A 543 2.61 22.68 2.45
C GLU A 543 2.58 21.26 3.03
N ALA A 544 1.75 21.01 4.04
CA ALA A 544 1.58 19.65 4.57
C ALA A 544 0.97 18.70 3.53
N LEU A 545 -0.03 19.16 2.76
CA LEU A 545 -0.57 18.37 1.65
C LEU A 545 0.53 17.99 0.66
N LEU A 546 1.32 18.96 0.21
CA LEU A 546 2.35 18.73 -0.81
C LEU A 546 3.45 17.77 -0.32
N ARG A 547 3.80 17.82 0.96
CA ARG A 547 4.73 16.87 1.59
C ARG A 547 4.13 15.48 1.78
N LEU A 548 2.81 15.37 1.90
CA LEU A 548 2.07 14.13 2.15
C LEU A 548 1.32 13.60 0.92
N LEU A 549 1.53 14.16 -0.28
CA LEU A 549 0.99 13.64 -1.54
C LEU A 549 1.24 12.14 -1.73
N PRO A 550 2.42 11.57 -1.38
CA PRO A 550 2.63 10.13 -1.49
C PRO A 550 1.63 9.32 -0.65
N VAL A 551 1.20 9.86 0.50
CA VAL A 551 0.20 9.25 1.38
C VAL A 551 -1.18 9.38 0.77
N VAL A 552 -1.55 10.56 0.24
CA VAL A 552 -2.82 10.77 -0.47
C VAL A 552 -2.95 9.80 -1.65
N LYS A 553 -1.90 9.66 -2.45
CA LYS A 553 -1.85 8.73 -3.58
C LYS A 553 -2.05 7.28 -3.17
N ALA A 554 -1.54 6.89 -2.00
CA ALA A 554 -1.67 5.53 -1.48
C ALA A 554 -2.98 5.26 -0.74
N SER A 555 -3.76 6.29 -0.40
CA SER A 555 -4.97 6.15 0.43
C SER A 555 -6.21 5.94 -0.42
N ASN A 556 -7.21 5.23 0.11
CA ASN A 556 -8.50 5.05 -0.57
C ASN A 556 -9.36 6.32 -0.46
N LYS A 557 -9.33 6.98 0.70
CA LYS A 557 -10.08 8.21 0.98
C LYS A 557 -9.17 9.29 1.52
N ALA A 558 -9.26 10.50 0.97
CA ALA A 558 -8.53 11.68 1.43
C ALA A 558 -9.47 12.80 1.88
N LEU A 559 -9.39 13.17 3.16
CA LEU A 559 -10.16 14.25 3.77
C LEU A 559 -9.31 15.53 3.82
N LEU A 560 -9.57 16.44 2.90
CA LEU A 560 -8.82 17.68 2.69
C LEU A 560 -9.70 18.94 2.87
N SER A 561 -10.88 18.78 3.46
CA SER A 561 -11.86 19.85 3.61
C SER A 561 -11.36 20.99 4.51
N GLY A 562 -11.36 22.23 4.02
CA GLY A 562 -10.97 23.40 4.81
C GLY A 562 -9.50 23.42 5.24
N CYS A 563 -8.60 22.97 4.36
CA CYS A 563 -7.15 22.90 4.60
C CYS A 563 -6.37 24.07 3.96
N ASN A 564 -7.05 25.15 3.60
CA ASN A 564 -6.48 26.34 2.94
C ASN A 564 -5.75 26.01 1.62
N LEU A 565 -6.33 25.11 0.82
CA LEU A 565 -5.76 24.68 -0.44
C LEU A 565 -5.96 25.74 -1.55
N SER A 566 -5.02 25.76 -2.51
CA SER A 566 -5.01 26.66 -3.66
C SER A 566 -4.90 25.91 -5.00
N ASP A 567 -4.77 26.63 -6.10
CA ASP A 567 -4.53 26.08 -7.44
C ASP A 567 -3.30 25.15 -7.50
N ARG A 568 -2.23 25.48 -6.74
CA ARG A 568 -1.02 24.63 -6.64
C ARG A 568 -1.34 23.27 -6.04
N SER A 569 -2.24 23.21 -5.06
CA SER A 569 -2.75 21.96 -4.50
C SER A 569 -3.56 21.17 -5.53
N CYS A 570 -4.36 21.85 -6.35
CA CYS A 570 -5.17 21.24 -7.40
C CYS A 570 -4.31 20.61 -8.51
N GLU A 571 -3.24 21.28 -8.93
CA GLU A 571 -2.28 20.74 -9.90
C GLU A 571 -1.58 19.46 -9.38
N ALA A 572 -1.16 19.50 -8.11
CA ALA A 572 -0.57 18.34 -7.46
C ALA A 572 -1.55 17.16 -7.33
N LEU A 573 -2.79 17.42 -6.93
CA LEU A 573 -3.84 16.40 -6.85
C LEU A 573 -4.25 15.88 -8.23
N SER A 574 -4.28 16.73 -9.25
CA SER A 574 -4.48 16.31 -10.64
C SER A 574 -3.44 15.27 -11.05
N SER A 575 -2.17 15.48 -10.68
CA SER A 575 -1.08 14.52 -10.95
C SER A 575 -1.28 13.20 -10.21
N VAL A 576 -1.86 13.22 -9.00
CA VAL A 576 -2.24 12.01 -8.25
C VAL A 576 -3.38 11.28 -8.96
N LEU A 577 -4.45 11.99 -9.32
CA LEU A 577 -5.62 11.42 -10.00
C LEU A 577 -5.28 10.82 -11.36
N SER A 578 -4.32 11.40 -12.09
CA SER A 578 -3.88 10.89 -13.38
C SER A 578 -2.93 9.68 -13.29
N SER A 579 -2.47 9.32 -12.09
CA SER A 579 -1.44 8.29 -11.91
C SER A 579 -2.05 6.89 -11.79
N GLN A 580 -1.59 5.95 -12.63
CA GLN A 580 -1.99 4.54 -12.59
C GLN A 580 -1.71 3.84 -11.24
N SER A 581 -0.79 4.38 -10.43
CA SER A 581 -0.47 3.87 -9.10
C SER A 581 -1.26 4.52 -7.97
N SER A 582 -2.22 5.40 -8.28
CA SER A 582 -3.14 5.96 -7.28
C SER A 582 -4.13 4.89 -6.79
N SER A 583 -4.42 4.90 -5.50
CA SER A 583 -5.49 4.10 -4.87
C SER A 583 -6.72 4.94 -4.52
N LEU A 584 -6.68 6.25 -4.80
CA LEU A 584 -7.71 7.18 -4.33
C LEU A 584 -9.06 6.93 -5.01
N ARG A 585 -10.10 6.74 -4.19
CA ARG A 585 -11.51 6.54 -4.58
C ARG A 585 -12.41 7.67 -4.09
N ASP A 586 -12.13 8.23 -2.93
CA ASP A 586 -12.93 9.32 -2.34
C ASP A 586 -12.03 10.52 -1.99
N LEU A 587 -12.39 11.69 -2.52
CA LEU A 587 -11.67 12.93 -2.31
C LEU A 587 -12.61 14.03 -1.82
N ASP A 588 -12.45 14.43 -0.55
CA ASP A 588 -13.17 15.58 0.02
C ASP A 588 -12.30 16.83 0.01
N LEU A 589 -12.61 17.76 -0.90
CA LEU A 589 -11.96 19.06 -1.04
C LEU A 589 -12.82 20.22 -0.53
N SER A 590 -13.93 19.94 0.15
CA SER A 590 -14.92 20.94 0.55
C SER A 590 -14.31 22.12 1.31
N ASN A 591 -14.94 23.29 1.23
CA ASN A 591 -14.55 24.46 2.01
C ASN A 591 -13.13 25.00 1.76
N ASN A 592 -12.50 24.66 0.63
CA ASN A 592 -11.29 25.31 0.14
C ASN A 592 -11.63 26.36 -0.91
N LYS A 593 -10.85 27.44 -1.06
CA LYS A 593 -11.16 28.53 -2.00
C LYS A 593 -10.63 28.24 -3.41
N LEU A 594 -11.01 27.09 -3.97
CA LEU A 594 -10.43 26.57 -5.22
C LEU A 594 -10.89 27.35 -6.46
N GLN A 595 -12.12 27.88 -6.46
CA GLN A 595 -12.72 28.59 -7.59
C GLN A 595 -12.72 27.75 -8.88
N ASP A 596 -13.06 28.38 -10.01
CA ASP A 596 -13.09 27.70 -11.31
C ASP A 596 -11.68 27.31 -11.80
N SER A 597 -10.65 28.08 -11.44
CA SER A 597 -9.26 27.80 -11.83
C SER A 597 -8.74 26.49 -11.22
N GLY A 598 -8.94 26.28 -9.92
CA GLY A 598 -8.58 25.04 -9.25
C GLY A 598 -9.36 23.84 -9.78
N VAL A 599 -10.67 24.01 -10.04
CA VAL A 599 -11.50 22.95 -10.63
C VAL A 599 -11.06 22.58 -12.04
N LYS A 600 -10.64 23.55 -12.85
CA LYS A 600 -10.10 23.30 -14.19
C LYS A 600 -8.80 22.49 -14.15
N LEU A 601 -7.93 22.74 -13.17
CA LEU A 601 -6.72 21.94 -12.95
C LEU A 601 -7.06 20.50 -12.54
N LEU A 602 -7.97 20.32 -11.57
CA LEU A 602 -8.43 18.98 -11.15
C LEU A 602 -9.07 18.20 -12.30
N SER A 603 -9.83 18.90 -13.15
CA SER A 603 -10.50 18.33 -14.33
C SER A 603 -9.52 17.70 -15.31
N ALA A 604 -8.26 18.18 -15.39
CA ALA A 604 -7.24 17.55 -16.23
C ALA A 604 -6.88 16.14 -15.73
N GLY A 605 -6.81 15.94 -14.41
CA GLY A 605 -6.57 14.64 -13.79
C GLY A 605 -7.75 13.68 -13.94
N LEU A 606 -8.98 14.19 -13.75
CA LEU A 606 -10.23 13.43 -13.94
C LEU A 606 -10.42 12.93 -15.38
N LYS A 607 -9.86 13.63 -16.38
CA LYS A 607 -9.87 13.19 -17.79
C LYS A 607 -8.98 11.99 -18.05
N SER A 608 -8.04 11.68 -17.17
CA SER A 608 -7.10 10.57 -17.38
C SER A 608 -7.84 9.23 -17.41
N PRO A 609 -7.51 8.32 -18.35
CA PRO A 609 -8.04 6.96 -18.33
C PRO A 609 -7.57 6.14 -17.11
N HIS A 610 -6.60 6.65 -16.35
CA HIS A 610 -6.11 6.04 -15.11
C HIS A 610 -6.82 6.58 -13.86
N CYS A 611 -7.77 7.51 -13.99
CA CYS A 611 -8.48 8.06 -12.85
C CYS A 611 -9.58 7.10 -12.38
N GLU A 612 -9.37 6.47 -11.24
CA GLU A 612 -10.30 5.52 -10.62
C GLU A 612 -11.16 6.16 -9.51
N LEU A 613 -11.26 7.50 -9.47
CA LEU A 613 -12.00 8.21 -8.41
C LEU A 613 -13.51 7.98 -8.53
N GLU A 614 -14.15 7.60 -7.42
CA GLU A 614 -15.58 7.26 -7.35
C GLU A 614 -16.41 8.35 -6.67
N ALA A 615 -15.84 9.09 -5.71
CA ALA A 615 -16.51 10.17 -5.00
C ALA A 615 -15.65 11.44 -4.95
N LEU A 616 -16.25 12.58 -5.27
CA LEU A 616 -15.61 13.89 -5.23
C LEU A 616 -16.55 14.91 -4.55
N SER A 617 -16.08 15.50 -3.45
CA SER A 617 -16.76 16.64 -2.82
C SER A 617 -15.99 17.93 -3.05
N LEU A 618 -16.64 18.86 -3.75
CA LEU A 618 -16.20 20.23 -3.97
C LEU A 618 -17.13 21.23 -3.27
N SER A 619 -17.81 20.78 -2.20
CA SER A 619 -18.84 21.58 -1.54
C SER A 619 -18.30 22.92 -1.03
N GLY A 620 -18.92 23.99 -1.54
CA GLY A 620 -18.56 25.38 -1.30
C GLY A 620 -17.08 25.71 -1.54
N CYS A 621 -16.60 25.31 -2.71
CA CYS A 621 -15.31 25.70 -3.24
C CYS A 621 -15.32 26.99 -4.07
N LEU A 622 -16.44 27.72 -4.09
CA LEU A 622 -16.68 28.91 -4.91
C LEU A 622 -16.68 28.61 -6.42
N VAL A 623 -17.23 27.44 -6.79
CA VAL A 623 -17.32 27.00 -8.18
C VAL A 623 -18.51 27.67 -8.87
N SER A 624 -18.32 28.15 -10.09
CA SER A 624 -19.34 28.77 -10.92
C SER A 624 -19.76 27.86 -12.09
N GLU A 625 -20.57 28.39 -13.02
CA GLU A 625 -20.90 27.73 -14.29
C GLU A 625 -19.64 27.32 -15.09
N GLU A 626 -18.56 28.10 -15.03
CA GLU A 626 -17.32 27.80 -15.78
C GLU A 626 -16.61 26.55 -15.24
N GLY A 627 -16.47 26.44 -13.92
CA GLY A 627 -15.90 25.25 -13.29
C GLY A 627 -16.78 24.02 -13.50
N CYS A 628 -18.10 24.16 -13.46
CA CYS A 628 -19.04 23.07 -13.77
C CYS A 628 -18.90 22.59 -15.21
N SER A 629 -18.70 23.51 -16.16
CA SER A 629 -18.45 23.17 -17.56
C SER A 629 -17.14 22.38 -17.73
N SER A 630 -16.11 22.73 -16.97
CA SER A 630 -14.83 21.99 -16.96
C SER A 630 -14.99 20.56 -16.42
N LEU A 631 -15.75 20.39 -15.34
CA LEU A 631 -16.08 19.08 -14.77
C LEU A 631 -16.89 18.24 -15.73
N ALA A 632 -17.97 18.78 -16.31
CA ALA A 632 -18.81 18.06 -17.27
C ALA A 632 -17.98 17.58 -18.48
N SER A 633 -17.12 18.45 -19.02
CA SER A 633 -16.20 18.06 -20.09
C SER A 633 -15.24 16.95 -19.66
N ALA A 634 -14.76 16.95 -18.42
CA ALA A 634 -13.86 15.90 -17.93
C ALA A 634 -14.55 14.54 -17.81
N LEU A 635 -15.74 14.55 -17.22
CA LEU A 635 -16.51 13.34 -16.94
C LEU A 635 -17.11 12.73 -18.20
N SER A 636 -17.29 13.51 -19.29
CA SER A 636 -17.75 13.01 -20.59
C SER A 636 -16.63 12.48 -21.50
N SER A 637 -15.34 12.69 -21.17
CA SER A 637 -14.23 12.42 -22.10
C SER A 637 -13.73 10.97 -22.10
N ASN A 638 -14.21 10.13 -21.17
CA ASN A 638 -13.90 8.72 -20.97
C ASN A 638 -15.02 8.11 -20.10
N PRO A 639 -15.24 6.77 -20.08
CA PRO A 639 -16.16 6.19 -19.10
C PRO A 639 -15.66 6.55 -17.70
N SER A 640 -16.35 7.49 -17.05
CA SER A 640 -15.95 7.99 -15.75
C SER A 640 -16.24 6.92 -14.68
N HIS A 641 -15.32 6.77 -13.73
CA HIS A 641 -15.56 5.97 -12.53
C HIS A 641 -16.31 6.74 -11.45
N LEU A 642 -16.52 8.06 -11.64
CA LEU A 642 -17.14 8.93 -10.63
C LEU A 642 -18.64 8.65 -10.52
N ARG A 643 -19.05 8.21 -9.33
CA ARG A 643 -20.44 7.90 -8.95
C ARG A 643 -21.07 8.99 -8.11
N GLU A 644 -20.29 9.68 -7.29
CA GLU A 644 -20.79 10.72 -6.40
C GLU A 644 -20.08 12.05 -6.63
N LEU A 645 -20.85 13.10 -6.93
CA LEU A 645 -20.35 14.47 -7.06
C LEU A 645 -21.14 15.42 -6.14
N ASP A 646 -20.48 15.98 -5.14
CA ASP A 646 -21.04 17.00 -4.26
C ASP A 646 -20.51 18.39 -4.61
N LEU A 647 -21.36 19.19 -5.24
CA LEU A 647 -21.16 20.60 -5.57
C LEU A 647 -22.05 21.52 -4.73
N SER A 648 -22.63 21.02 -3.63
CA SER A 648 -23.48 21.84 -2.76
C SER A 648 -22.74 23.09 -2.28
N TYR A 649 -23.48 24.16 -2.01
CA TYR A 649 -23.00 25.45 -1.53
C TYR A 649 -22.01 26.14 -2.49
N ASN A 650 -22.10 25.85 -3.78
CA ASN A 650 -21.45 26.57 -4.88
C ASN A 650 -22.48 27.35 -5.72
N HIS A 651 -22.05 27.91 -6.86
CA HIS A 651 -22.89 28.66 -7.81
C HIS A 651 -22.87 28.02 -9.21
N PRO A 652 -23.28 26.76 -9.35
CA PRO A 652 -23.20 26.04 -10.63
C PRO A 652 -24.05 26.67 -11.73
N GLY A 653 -25.03 27.53 -11.38
CA GLY A 653 -25.97 28.15 -12.30
C GLY A 653 -26.86 27.14 -13.03
N ASP A 654 -27.88 27.63 -13.74
CA ASP A 654 -28.81 26.72 -14.45
C ASP A 654 -28.08 25.95 -15.56
N SER A 655 -27.11 26.59 -16.21
CA SER A 655 -26.30 25.98 -17.27
C SER A 655 -25.42 24.86 -16.73
N GLY A 656 -24.67 25.10 -15.66
CA GLY A 656 -23.78 24.09 -15.07
C GLY A 656 -24.56 22.92 -14.45
N VAL A 657 -25.69 23.19 -13.79
CA VAL A 657 -26.58 22.12 -13.29
C VAL A 657 -27.11 21.27 -14.44
N LYS A 658 -27.55 21.89 -15.53
CA LYS A 658 -28.03 21.16 -16.71
C LYS A 658 -26.95 20.28 -17.33
N LEU A 659 -25.73 20.81 -17.49
CA LEU A 659 -24.60 20.05 -18.04
C LEU A 659 -24.23 18.83 -17.19
N LEU A 660 -24.21 18.98 -15.86
CA LEU A 660 -23.85 17.88 -14.95
C LEU A 660 -24.99 16.88 -14.74
N SER A 661 -26.24 17.33 -14.80
CA SER A 661 -27.40 16.43 -14.66
C SER A 661 -27.56 15.49 -15.86
N ALA A 662 -27.09 15.87 -17.04
CA ALA A 662 -27.04 14.99 -18.20
C ALA A 662 -26.25 13.69 -17.91
N GLY A 663 -25.29 13.76 -16.98
CA GLY A 663 -24.52 12.61 -16.54
C GLY A 663 -25.26 11.59 -15.69
N LEU A 664 -26.41 11.95 -15.11
CA LEU A 664 -27.26 10.97 -14.41
C LEU A 664 -28.05 10.08 -15.39
N GLU A 665 -28.19 10.52 -16.64
CA GLU A 665 -28.97 9.85 -17.68
C GLU A 665 -28.08 9.13 -18.71
N ASP A 666 -26.79 9.45 -18.76
CA ASP A 666 -25.83 8.91 -19.73
C ASP A 666 -25.22 7.58 -19.20
N PRO A 667 -25.40 6.44 -19.90
CA PRO A 667 -24.90 5.14 -19.44
C PRO A 667 -23.36 5.04 -19.41
N ASP A 668 -22.66 5.90 -20.16
CA ASP A 668 -21.19 5.96 -20.15
C ASP A 668 -20.68 6.86 -19.01
N TRP A 669 -21.54 7.73 -18.47
CA TRP A 669 -21.28 8.57 -17.30
C TRP A 669 -21.93 7.93 -16.06
N ARG A 670 -21.18 7.08 -15.34
CA ARG A 670 -21.70 6.26 -14.21
C ARG A 670 -22.05 7.05 -12.94
N LEU A 671 -22.54 8.28 -13.07
CA LEU A 671 -22.86 9.15 -11.94
C LEU A 671 -24.19 8.71 -11.30
N ASP A 672 -24.12 8.21 -10.07
CA ASP A 672 -25.26 7.75 -9.28
C ASP A 672 -25.90 8.91 -8.48
N THR A 673 -25.08 9.86 -8.01
CA THR A 673 -25.51 10.95 -7.13
C THR A 673 -24.86 12.27 -7.50
N LEU A 674 -25.69 13.29 -7.77
CA LEU A 674 -25.28 14.68 -7.95
C LEU A 674 -25.96 15.56 -6.88
N ARG A 675 -25.17 16.31 -6.12
CA ARG A 675 -25.69 17.30 -5.15
C ARG A 675 -25.29 18.71 -5.58
N VAL A 676 -26.26 19.58 -5.81
CA VAL A 676 -26.07 20.96 -6.30
C VAL A 676 -26.88 21.99 -5.51
N ASP A 677 -27.29 21.65 -4.28
CA ASP A 677 -28.01 22.58 -3.41
C ASP A 677 -27.10 23.76 -3.08
N HIS A 678 -27.45 24.95 -3.57
CA HIS A 678 -26.63 26.16 -3.52
C HIS A 678 -26.91 27.03 -2.27
N GLY A 679 -27.85 26.62 -1.40
CA GLY A 679 -28.05 27.23 -0.07
C GLY A 679 -28.44 28.72 -0.04
N GLY A 680 -28.78 29.32 -1.19
CA GLY A 680 -29.17 30.73 -1.35
C GLY A 680 -27.98 31.73 -1.48
N PRO A 681 -28.25 33.03 -1.71
CA PRO A 681 -27.22 34.04 -2.04
C PRO A 681 -26.13 34.28 -0.99
N GLN A 682 -26.37 33.87 0.27
CA GLN A 682 -25.42 33.99 1.38
C GLN A 682 -24.17 33.12 1.17
N THR A 683 -24.20 32.17 0.24
CA THR A 683 -23.10 31.21 -0.02
C THR A 683 -21.90 31.76 -0.79
N LEU A 684 -22.02 32.98 -1.35
CA LEU A 684 -20.89 33.75 -1.92
C LEU A 684 -19.86 34.20 -0.86
N ARG A 685 -20.19 34.06 0.44
CA ARG A 685 -19.28 34.42 1.54
C ARG A 685 -18.22 33.34 1.73
N PRO A 686 -16.92 33.68 1.78
CA PRO A 686 -15.87 32.69 1.96
C PRO A 686 -15.92 31.98 3.33
N GLY A 687 -15.57 30.69 3.35
CA GLY A 687 -15.41 29.91 4.57
C GLY A 687 -16.74 29.44 5.19
N PRO A 688 -16.77 29.12 6.50
CA PRO A 688 -17.98 28.65 7.20
C PRO A 688 -19.19 29.60 7.11
N ARG A 689 -18.97 30.89 6.85
CA ARG A 689 -20.00 31.94 6.75
C ARG A 689 -21.02 31.73 5.63
N LYS A 690 -20.81 30.79 4.71
CA LYS A 690 -21.82 30.40 3.72
C LYS A 690 -22.95 29.55 4.31
N TYR A 691 -22.72 28.91 5.47
CA TYR A 691 -23.70 28.03 6.12
C TYR A 691 -24.51 28.74 7.20
N VAL A 692 -24.66 30.07 7.12
CA VAL A 692 -25.35 30.85 8.15
C VAL A 692 -26.75 30.29 8.38
N CYS A 693 -27.05 29.91 9.63
CA CYS A 693 -28.36 29.47 10.07
C CYS A 693 -28.92 30.44 11.12
N GLU A 694 -30.22 30.71 11.05
CA GLU A 694 -30.92 31.45 12.10
C GLU A 694 -31.30 30.50 13.24
N LEU A 695 -30.95 30.87 14.47
CA LEU A 695 -31.24 30.09 15.67
C LEU A 695 -32.42 30.69 16.44
N GLU A 696 -33.37 29.84 16.80
CA GLU A 696 -34.51 30.17 17.64
C GLU A 696 -34.31 29.62 19.05
N LEU A 697 -34.36 30.48 20.07
CA LEU A 697 -34.26 30.06 21.47
C LEU A 697 -35.55 29.37 21.96
N ASP A 698 -35.42 28.20 22.59
CA ASP A 698 -36.57 27.43 23.07
C ASP A 698 -36.99 27.85 24.49
N THR A 699 -38.10 28.57 24.58
CA THR A 699 -38.71 29.03 25.83
C THR A 699 -39.24 27.91 26.72
N ASN A 700 -39.39 26.69 26.20
CA ASN A 700 -39.76 25.52 27.00
C ASN A 700 -38.57 24.94 27.76
N THR A 701 -37.34 25.22 27.31
CA THR A 701 -36.12 24.69 27.91
C THR A 701 -35.46 25.66 28.87
N ILE A 702 -35.63 26.97 28.63
CA ILE A 702 -34.93 28.05 29.34
C ILE A 702 -35.11 28.00 30.86
N HIS A 703 -34.01 28.10 31.60
CA HIS A 703 -34.03 28.22 33.05
C HIS A 703 -34.70 29.53 33.50
N ARG A 704 -35.43 29.52 34.62
CA ARG A 704 -36.19 30.69 35.10
C ARG A 704 -35.32 31.89 35.50
N ASN A 705 -34.02 31.72 35.74
CA ASN A 705 -33.07 32.83 35.97
C ASN A 705 -32.52 33.46 34.69
N LEU A 706 -33.03 33.07 33.51
CA LEU A 706 -32.62 33.66 32.24
C LEU A 706 -33.76 34.50 31.67
N LYS A 707 -33.48 35.74 31.30
CA LYS A 707 -34.43 36.66 30.66
C LYS A 707 -34.10 36.82 29.18
N LEU A 708 -35.10 36.58 28.34
CA LEU A 708 -35.04 36.90 26.90
C LEU A 708 -35.40 38.37 26.66
N SER A 709 -34.69 39.00 25.74
CA SER A 709 -34.90 40.38 25.29
C SER A 709 -34.54 40.50 23.80
N ASP A 710 -34.80 41.66 23.21
CA ASP A 710 -34.43 41.97 21.82
C ASP A 710 -34.96 40.94 20.81
N ASN A 711 -36.29 40.81 20.74
CA ASN A 711 -36.98 39.79 19.93
C ASN A 711 -36.49 38.35 20.14
N LYS A 712 -36.08 38.00 21.37
CA LYS A 712 -35.51 36.70 21.76
C LYS A 712 -34.13 36.40 21.17
N MET A 713 -33.43 37.41 20.65
CA MET A 713 -32.04 37.27 20.20
C MET A 713 -31.05 37.40 21.35
N LYS A 714 -31.49 37.96 22.50
CA LYS A 714 -30.64 38.24 23.66
C LYS A 714 -31.09 37.57 24.94
N VAL A 715 -30.15 36.83 25.55
CA VAL A 715 -30.32 36.14 26.84
C VAL A 715 -29.53 36.89 27.90
N THR A 716 -30.09 37.05 29.10
CA THR A 716 -29.42 37.66 30.27
C THR A 716 -29.68 36.83 31.52
N HIS A 717 -28.66 36.63 32.36
CA HIS A 717 -28.86 36.06 33.69
C HIS A 717 -29.37 37.14 34.66
N VAL A 718 -30.49 36.86 35.32
CA VAL A 718 -31.18 37.76 36.25
C VAL A 718 -31.41 37.05 37.59
N ALA A 719 -31.37 37.81 38.69
CA ALA A 719 -31.58 37.25 40.02
C ALA A 719 -33.05 36.85 40.27
N GLU A 720 -33.99 37.50 39.58
CA GLU A 720 -35.43 37.27 39.72
C GLU A 720 -35.91 36.17 38.77
N TYR A 721 -36.68 35.23 39.29
CA TYR A 721 -37.32 34.17 38.51
C TYR A 721 -38.31 34.76 37.49
N GLN A 722 -38.06 34.51 36.22
CA GLN A 722 -38.93 34.88 35.11
C GLN A 722 -40.15 33.94 35.04
N SER A 723 -41.31 34.51 34.68
CA SER A 723 -42.61 33.83 34.65
C SER A 723 -42.81 32.95 33.41
N TYR A 724 -41.90 32.01 33.15
CA TYR A 724 -42.10 31.01 32.09
C TYR A 724 -43.02 29.87 32.56
N PRO A 725 -43.94 29.36 31.72
CA PRO A 725 -44.80 28.23 32.06
C PRO A 725 -43.99 26.98 32.44
N ASP A 726 -44.51 26.16 33.35
CA ASP A 726 -43.87 24.87 33.64
C ASP A 726 -43.87 23.95 32.42
N HIS A 727 -42.75 23.24 32.23
CA HIS A 727 -42.55 22.33 31.11
C HIS A 727 -41.58 21.19 31.50
N PRO A 728 -41.81 19.94 31.04
CA PRO A 728 -40.92 18.82 31.35
C PRO A 728 -39.48 19.05 30.88
N ASP A 729 -39.30 19.68 29.72
CA ASP A 729 -37.99 19.95 29.11
C ASP A 729 -37.23 21.16 29.69
N ARG A 730 -37.74 21.79 30.76
CA ARG A 730 -37.16 22.99 31.36
C ARG A 730 -35.95 22.67 32.24
N PHE A 731 -34.83 23.38 32.07
CA PHE A 731 -33.72 23.31 33.02
C PHE A 731 -34.15 23.90 34.38
N ASP A 732 -33.89 23.18 35.47
CA ASP A 732 -34.36 23.53 36.83
C ASP A 732 -33.24 23.91 37.81
N ASN A 733 -32.02 23.43 37.60
CA ASN A 733 -30.91 23.60 38.54
C ASN A 733 -29.93 24.72 38.14
N CYS A 734 -29.65 24.87 36.85
CA CYS A 734 -28.60 25.76 36.35
C CYS A 734 -29.08 26.64 35.19
N PRO A 735 -28.54 27.87 35.04
CA PRO A 735 -28.99 28.86 34.05
C PRO A 735 -28.60 28.48 32.62
N GLN A 736 -29.33 27.51 32.06
CA GLN A 736 -29.13 26.90 30.75
C GLN A 736 -30.38 27.03 29.87
N LEU A 737 -30.17 26.97 28.56
CA LEU A 737 -31.22 26.80 27.57
C LEU A 737 -30.71 26.08 26.32
N LEU A 738 -31.63 25.54 25.54
CA LEU A 738 -31.40 25.03 24.19
C LEU A 738 -32.16 25.87 23.15
N CYS A 739 -31.66 25.83 21.92
CA CYS A 739 -32.40 26.29 20.74
C CYS A 739 -33.40 25.23 20.30
N ARG A 740 -34.41 25.67 19.55
CA ARG A 740 -35.45 24.81 18.99
C ARG A 740 -34.97 24.06 17.75
N ASN A 741 -34.03 24.62 17.00
CA ASN A 741 -33.53 24.07 15.75
C ASN A 741 -32.71 22.80 16.00
N GLY A 742 -33.16 21.68 15.43
CA GLY A 742 -32.36 20.45 15.32
C GLY A 742 -31.51 20.49 14.06
N LEU A 743 -30.19 20.55 14.22
CA LEU A 743 -29.22 20.63 13.14
C LEU A 743 -28.87 19.22 12.63
N THR A 744 -29.12 18.98 11.35
CA THR A 744 -28.83 17.71 10.66
C THR A 744 -27.86 17.85 9.49
N GLY A 745 -27.60 19.08 9.04
CA GLY A 745 -26.69 19.42 7.94
C GLY A 745 -25.49 20.26 8.39
N ARG A 746 -25.02 21.14 7.51
CA ARG A 746 -23.98 22.12 7.82
C ARG A 746 -24.61 23.42 8.32
N CYS A 747 -24.16 23.92 9.46
CA CYS A 747 -24.72 25.11 10.09
C CYS A 747 -23.64 25.97 10.73
N TYR A 748 -23.77 27.28 10.55
CA TYR A 748 -22.86 28.28 11.07
C TYR A 748 -23.66 29.39 11.75
N TRP A 749 -23.22 29.77 12.95
CA TRP A 749 -23.74 30.95 13.64
C TRP A 749 -22.65 31.62 14.44
N GLU A 750 -22.87 32.89 14.78
CA GLU A 750 -21.97 33.66 15.62
C GLU A 750 -22.67 34.07 16.90
N VAL A 751 -21.89 34.20 17.97
CA VAL A 751 -22.39 34.54 19.30
C VAL A 751 -21.53 35.65 19.84
N LYS A 752 -22.14 36.82 20.02
CA LYS A 752 -21.56 37.89 20.83
C LYS A 752 -21.74 37.54 22.31
N TRP A 753 -20.74 37.78 23.14
CA TRP A 753 -20.78 37.35 24.54
C TRP A 753 -20.03 38.30 25.47
N SER A 754 -20.41 38.28 26.75
CA SER A 754 -19.78 39.03 27.84
C SER A 754 -19.87 38.25 29.15
N GLY A 755 -18.86 38.35 30.00
CA GLY A 755 -18.81 37.63 31.29
C GLY A 755 -18.22 36.24 31.16
N VAL A 756 -18.87 35.23 31.76
CA VAL A 756 -18.51 33.81 31.64
C VAL A 756 -19.68 33.08 31.00
N VAL A 757 -19.45 32.50 29.83
CA VAL A 757 -20.49 31.93 28.97
C VAL A 757 -20.01 30.60 28.42
N TYR A 758 -20.94 29.66 28.27
CA TYR A 758 -20.66 28.40 27.62
C TYR A 758 -21.56 28.28 26.41
N ILE A 759 -20.92 28.07 25.27
CA ILE A 759 -21.57 27.88 23.98
C ILE A 759 -21.45 26.39 23.69
N SER A 760 -22.59 25.72 23.61
CA SER A 760 -22.67 24.27 23.57
C SER A 760 -23.46 23.80 22.37
N VAL A 761 -23.19 22.57 21.94
CA VAL A 761 -24.04 21.82 21.01
C VAL A 761 -24.33 20.48 21.66
N SER A 762 -25.59 20.05 21.68
CA SER A 762 -26.02 18.89 22.46
C SER A 762 -27.11 18.09 21.76
N TYR A 763 -27.18 16.78 22.03
CA TYR A 763 -28.36 15.99 21.70
C TYR A 763 -29.58 16.43 22.51
N ARG A 764 -30.77 16.20 21.95
CA ARG A 764 -32.03 16.59 22.62
C ARG A 764 -32.20 15.92 23.98
N GLY A 765 -31.71 14.69 24.11
CA GLY A 765 -31.84 13.82 25.28
C GLY A 765 -31.01 14.19 26.51
N ILE A 766 -30.26 15.30 26.49
CA ILE A 766 -29.55 15.78 27.70
C ILE A 766 -30.51 15.88 28.89
N ARG A 767 -30.06 15.39 30.06
CA ARG A 767 -30.83 15.46 31.30
C ARG A 767 -30.97 16.93 31.72
N ARG A 768 -32.16 17.34 32.15
CA ARG A 768 -32.44 18.77 32.47
C ARG A 768 -32.97 18.99 33.88
N LYS A 769 -33.12 17.90 34.64
CA LYS A 769 -33.75 17.87 35.97
C LYS A 769 -32.81 17.28 37.01
N GLY A 770 -32.71 17.98 38.14
CA GLY A 770 -31.95 17.58 39.32
C GLY A 770 -30.55 18.18 39.41
N CYS A 771 -29.83 17.83 40.48
CA CYS A 771 -28.55 18.46 40.84
C CYS A 771 -27.31 17.64 40.42
N SER A 772 -27.44 16.78 39.41
CA SER A 772 -26.33 15.98 38.89
C SER A 772 -25.54 16.74 37.83
N ASP A 773 -24.23 16.50 37.76
CA ASP A 773 -23.33 17.03 36.73
C ASP A 773 -23.80 16.65 35.31
N ASP A 774 -24.54 15.54 35.14
CA ASP A 774 -25.14 15.13 33.87
C ASP A 774 -26.15 16.15 33.30
N CYS A 775 -26.64 17.07 34.14
CA CYS A 775 -27.58 18.11 33.73
C CYS A 775 -26.91 19.37 33.17
N LEU A 776 -25.58 19.43 33.17
CA LEU A 776 -24.77 20.55 32.71
C LEU A 776 -24.12 20.22 31.37
N PHE A 777 -24.08 21.18 30.44
CA PHE A 777 -23.45 20.98 29.12
C PHE A 777 -21.94 20.61 29.13
N GLU A 778 -21.26 20.63 30.29
CA GLU A 778 -19.82 20.39 30.39
C GLU A 778 -19.45 18.94 30.72
N TYR A 779 -20.25 18.27 31.56
CA TYR A 779 -19.81 17.08 32.30
C TYR A 779 -20.37 15.77 31.76
N ASN A 780 -21.12 15.82 30.66
CA ASN A 780 -21.75 14.66 30.04
C ASN A 780 -21.17 14.36 28.64
N ASN A 781 -21.54 13.20 28.09
CA ASN A 781 -21.16 12.74 26.75
C ASN A 781 -22.18 13.12 25.65
N HIS A 782 -23.25 13.84 25.99
CA HIS A 782 -24.30 14.31 25.08
C HIS A 782 -24.09 15.76 24.62
N SER A 783 -23.05 16.46 25.09
CA SER A 783 -22.78 17.85 24.72
C SER A 783 -21.29 18.15 24.53
N TRP A 784 -21.03 19.09 23.64
CA TRP A 784 -19.71 19.62 23.31
C TRP A 784 -19.72 21.12 23.52
N THR A 785 -18.79 21.62 24.32
CA THR A 785 -18.92 22.96 24.90
C THR A 785 -17.64 23.77 24.78
N LEU A 786 -17.77 25.04 24.41
CA LEU A 786 -16.74 26.07 24.51
C LEU A 786 -17.06 27.04 25.66
N MET A 787 -16.22 27.04 26.68
CA MET A 787 -16.22 28.02 27.76
C MET A 787 -15.47 29.29 27.32
N CYS A 788 -16.16 30.42 27.38
CA CYS A 788 -15.66 31.74 27.05
C CYS A 788 -15.55 32.59 28.31
N SER A 789 -14.37 33.16 28.57
CA SER A 789 -14.13 34.05 29.71
C SER A 789 -13.07 35.11 29.38
N LYS A 790 -12.94 36.14 30.23
CA LYS A 790 -11.83 37.10 30.12
C LYS A 790 -10.44 36.46 30.22
N GLY A 791 -10.33 35.28 30.85
CA GLY A 791 -9.08 34.54 31.00
C GLY A 791 -8.71 33.67 29.81
N GLY A 792 -9.54 33.60 28.76
CA GLY A 792 -9.33 32.78 27.58
C GLY A 792 -10.46 31.78 27.34
N TYR A 793 -10.17 30.80 26.47
CA TYR A 793 -11.11 29.78 26.01
C TYR A 793 -10.75 28.40 26.59
N SER A 794 -11.74 27.58 26.88
CA SER A 794 -11.54 26.16 27.19
C SER A 794 -12.64 25.34 26.56
N VAL A 795 -12.33 24.11 26.17
CA VAL A 795 -13.32 23.17 25.64
C VAL A 795 -13.61 22.06 26.65
N CYS A 796 -14.87 21.66 26.74
CA CYS A 796 -15.35 20.63 27.66
C CYS A 796 -16.19 19.59 26.90
N HIS A 797 -15.91 18.31 27.13
CA HIS A 797 -16.73 17.19 26.68
C HIS A 797 -16.44 15.95 27.56
N ASN A 798 -17.48 15.22 27.97
CA ASN A 798 -17.36 13.96 28.73
C ASN A 798 -16.45 14.08 29.97
N ASN A 799 -16.68 15.12 30.78
CA ASN A 799 -15.89 15.43 31.97
C ASN A 799 -14.38 15.67 31.72
N ARG A 800 -14.00 15.98 30.48
CA ARG A 800 -12.63 16.39 30.12
C ARG A 800 -12.64 17.85 29.71
N LYS A 801 -11.84 18.66 30.42
CA LYS A 801 -11.64 20.08 30.15
C LYS A 801 -10.24 20.32 29.62
N THR A 802 -10.13 21.02 28.49
CA THR A 802 -8.85 21.39 27.88
C THR A 802 -8.79 22.90 27.69
N SER A 803 -7.78 23.54 28.29
CA SER A 803 -7.54 24.98 28.12
C SER A 803 -6.90 25.24 26.75
N LEU A 804 -7.38 26.26 26.04
CA LEU A 804 -6.86 26.62 24.72
C LEU A 804 -5.87 27.78 24.83
N SER A 805 -4.69 27.63 24.23
CA SER A 805 -3.67 28.69 24.17
C SER A 805 -4.05 29.76 23.14
N SER A 806 -4.68 30.85 23.57
CA SER A 806 -4.98 32.00 22.72
C SER A 806 -4.41 33.28 23.33
N SER A 807 -3.64 34.05 22.56
CA SER A 807 -2.98 35.30 23.01
C SER A 807 -3.92 36.50 23.11
N SER A 808 -5.16 36.40 22.60
CA SER A 808 -6.15 37.47 22.68
C SER A 808 -7.58 36.95 22.75
N VAL A 809 -8.44 37.67 23.47
CA VAL A 809 -9.86 37.31 23.64
C VAL A 809 -10.71 38.22 22.76
N SER A 810 -11.63 37.64 22.00
CA SER A 810 -12.68 38.36 21.29
C SER A 810 -14.03 38.12 21.97
N ASN A 811 -14.84 39.17 22.04
CA ASN A 811 -16.22 39.11 22.54
C ASN A 811 -17.20 38.51 21.52
N ARG A 812 -16.70 37.92 20.42
CA ARG A 812 -17.49 37.25 19.39
C ARG A 812 -16.82 35.92 19.01
N VAL A 813 -17.60 34.86 19.06
CA VAL A 813 -17.20 33.49 18.69
C VAL A 813 -18.11 33.01 17.58
N ALA A 814 -17.58 32.20 16.68
CA ALA A 814 -18.37 31.50 15.68
C ALA A 814 -18.38 30.00 15.97
N VAL A 815 -19.48 29.35 15.65
CA VAL A 815 -19.65 27.90 15.72
C VAL A 815 -19.99 27.40 14.32
N TYR A 816 -19.34 26.32 13.90
CA TYR A 816 -19.62 25.62 12.66
C TYR A 816 -19.83 24.13 12.95
N VAL A 817 -20.98 23.60 12.57
CA VAL A 817 -21.33 22.19 12.67
C VAL A 817 -21.38 21.62 11.25
N ASP A 818 -20.73 20.48 11.04
CA ASP A 818 -20.84 19.66 9.83
C ASP A 818 -21.32 18.27 10.25
N CYS A 819 -22.64 18.09 10.32
CA CYS A 819 -23.22 16.82 10.75
C CYS A 819 -22.81 15.63 9.85
N PRO A 820 -22.84 15.73 8.51
CA PRO A 820 -22.39 14.64 7.63
C PRO A 820 -20.90 14.27 7.82
N ALA A 821 -20.03 15.26 8.01
CA ALA A 821 -18.61 15.00 8.24
C ALA A 821 -18.28 14.64 9.70
N GLY A 822 -19.26 14.67 10.61
CA GLY A 822 -19.04 14.39 12.03
C GLY A 822 -18.11 15.39 12.71
N SER A 823 -18.19 16.68 12.36
CA SER A 823 -17.30 17.70 12.95
C SER A 823 -18.03 18.91 13.54
N LEU A 824 -17.51 19.43 14.66
CA LEU A 824 -17.97 20.65 15.32
C LEU A 824 -16.76 21.54 15.60
N SER A 825 -16.72 22.71 14.98
CA SER A 825 -15.60 23.65 15.06
C SER A 825 -15.99 24.98 15.72
N PHE A 826 -15.12 25.48 16.58
CA PHE A 826 -15.24 26.78 17.24
C PHE A 826 -14.18 27.74 16.69
N TYR A 827 -14.56 28.99 16.48
CA TYR A 827 -13.67 30.03 15.98
C TYR A 827 -13.79 31.30 16.82
N ARG A 828 -12.67 32.00 16.98
CA ARG A 828 -12.66 33.38 17.44
C ARG A 828 -12.86 34.30 16.24
N VAL A 829 -13.76 35.27 16.34
CA VAL A 829 -13.98 36.26 15.27
C VAL A 829 -13.23 37.55 15.61
N SER A 830 -12.30 37.97 14.75
CA SER A 830 -11.53 39.21 14.94
C SER A 830 -11.38 39.92 13.60
N SER A 831 -11.82 41.19 13.53
CA SER A 831 -11.80 42.01 12.29
C SER A 831 -12.30 41.24 11.07
N ASP A 832 -13.43 40.55 11.22
CA ASP A 832 -14.08 39.68 10.23
C ASP A 832 -13.28 38.48 9.71
N SER A 833 -12.14 38.16 10.33
CA SER A 833 -11.41 36.92 10.13
C SER A 833 -11.84 35.86 11.15
N LEU A 834 -11.99 34.62 10.69
CA LEU A 834 -12.24 33.44 11.53
C LEU A 834 -10.91 32.79 11.90
N ILE A 835 -10.62 32.77 13.20
CA ILE A 835 -9.41 32.15 13.74
C ILE A 835 -9.85 30.89 14.48
N HIS A 836 -9.44 29.73 13.98
CA HIS A 836 -9.80 28.43 14.55
C HIS A 836 -9.36 28.33 16.01
N LEU A 837 -10.24 27.83 16.87
CA LEU A 837 -9.98 27.56 18.28
C LEU A 837 -9.85 26.06 18.55
N HIS A 838 -10.85 25.28 18.12
CA HIS A 838 -10.90 23.84 18.37
C HIS A 838 -11.93 23.16 17.47
N THR A 839 -11.71 21.87 17.16
CA THR A 839 -12.68 21.02 16.47
C THR A 839 -12.85 19.71 17.21
N PHE A 840 -14.10 19.34 17.49
CA PHE A 840 -14.48 17.98 17.89
C PHE A 840 -14.80 17.17 16.65
N ASN A 841 -14.21 15.97 16.52
CA ASN A 841 -14.54 14.99 15.48
C ASN A 841 -15.23 13.80 16.15
N THR A 842 -16.45 13.49 15.75
CA THR A 842 -17.28 12.42 16.31
C THR A 842 -18.42 12.04 15.37
N THR A 843 -18.94 10.82 15.48
CA THR A 843 -20.12 10.41 14.73
C THR A 843 -21.37 10.90 15.45
N PHE A 844 -22.07 11.86 14.85
CA PHE A 844 -23.34 12.34 15.41
C PHE A 844 -24.46 11.35 15.09
N THR A 845 -25.13 10.84 16.11
CA THR A 845 -26.17 9.80 15.97
C THR A 845 -27.59 10.37 15.91
N GLU A 846 -27.76 11.63 16.30
CA GLU A 846 -29.04 12.33 16.40
C GLU A 846 -28.89 13.80 16.00
N PRO A 847 -29.99 14.51 15.69
CA PRO A 847 -29.97 15.94 15.47
C PRO A 847 -29.35 16.71 16.65
N LEU A 848 -28.52 17.70 16.33
CA LEU A 848 -27.81 18.51 17.31
C LEU A 848 -28.54 19.81 17.61
N TYR A 849 -28.53 20.25 18.87
CA TYR A 849 -29.23 21.45 19.32
C TYR A 849 -28.22 22.42 19.95
N PRO A 850 -28.09 23.66 19.43
CA PRO A 850 -27.28 24.69 20.07
C PRO A 850 -27.81 25.02 21.47
N GLY A 851 -26.91 25.20 22.43
CA GLY A 851 -27.22 25.44 23.83
C GLY A 851 -26.33 26.49 24.45
N PHE A 852 -26.82 27.14 25.50
CA PHE A 852 -26.12 28.23 26.18
C PHE A 852 -26.24 28.09 27.68
N PHE A 853 -25.12 28.23 28.40
CA PHE A 853 -25.07 28.46 29.84
C PHE A 853 -24.54 29.87 30.11
N VAL A 854 -25.15 30.57 31.07
CA VAL A 854 -24.77 31.95 31.44
C VAL A 854 -24.47 32.03 32.94
N GLY A 855 -23.19 32.22 33.29
CA GLY A 855 -22.74 32.23 34.69
C GLY A 855 -22.83 33.60 35.37
N SER A 856 -23.40 33.64 36.60
CA SER A 856 -23.41 34.73 37.61
C SER A 856 -23.84 36.15 37.16
N PRO A 857 -24.35 37.02 38.06
CA PRO A 857 -25.23 38.12 37.64
C PRO A 857 -24.44 39.38 37.20
N ARG A 858 -23.80 39.33 36.03
CA ARG A 858 -23.45 40.53 35.23
C ARG A 858 -23.54 40.23 33.73
N THR A 859 -24.64 40.69 33.16
CA THR A 859 -24.99 40.91 31.74
C THR A 859 -24.36 39.98 30.71
N LEU A 860 -25.21 39.15 30.10
CA LEU A 860 -24.97 38.56 28.79
C LEU A 860 -25.69 39.41 27.75
N ALA A 861 -25.02 39.74 26.65
CA ALA A 861 -25.70 40.09 25.41
C ALA A 861 -25.29 39.05 24.37
N CYS A 862 -25.98 37.91 24.33
CA CYS A 862 -26.03 37.16 23.09
C CYS A 862 -26.76 38.05 22.08
N GLU A 863 -26.08 38.44 21.02
CA GLU A 863 -26.75 38.77 19.76
C GLU A 863 -26.50 37.51 18.93
N LEU A 864 -27.60 36.80 18.60
CA LEU A 864 -27.61 35.69 17.67
C LEU A 864 -27.61 36.20 16.22
#